data_AF-A0A0Q4HK67-F1
#
_entry.id   AF-A0A0Q4HK67-F1
#
_cell.length_a   1.000
_cell.length_b   1.000
_cell.length_c   1.000
_cell.angle_alpha   90.00
_cell.angle_beta   90.00
_cell.angle_gamma   90.00
#
_symmetry.space_group_name_H-M   'P 1'
#
loop_
_entity.id
_entity.type
_entity.pdbx_description
1 polymer ?
#
loop_
_entity_poly.entity_id
_entity_poly.type
_entity_poly.pdbx_seq_one_letter_code
_entity_poly.pdbx_strand_id
1 'polypeptide(L)'
;MESIETGEGFIVVTGWATDAAGQPVDTGLTIEIDAERHPIAGLFPRSDLKAEGVSAEACAFCVDVAHVGTLPRVRLLAGEQELWSSTRHAVGIHTFRPVASFDQVSREVVSGWVYDPALWHGSRAAQTLKLRVGDRLLPVTVDGCRTDLPFSAAREGSFLGFRVPLHAAATADYRTGSDVLVTLIAQGHDLVEAMLQVTAPPAPPAPARPVGVPDGYIDFHGWSAGLNGWLFGGWIRNDASGGTSLTRAQLDRDGAADDAVLLLTYPRADVAAIGQGILAFVPGGAGEASDIVHLRSDDGQRLALKVSDTAQRLNDLEAVRTVRAIVRDLPHAADSALVEAVSRPVYEGVDTLAPLNRPIFLEVDEIVRGGTDGVVLIGWRVDPTQSIATIRVRSGVLASQPLGERWLTVDRPDIRDTLGRRFDLDHAGFGFQAYAAIPGYDPAQLYLEITLSDGAVAFKPLPVAAQAGRGGIVRLLSGMTVTADNVRHICGKVLGPPVVGMNRERIAASGTPVVMALGTLSPRPRCSVVVPLYGRLDFMMYQMALLSEAGLTEDELVYVLDQPERKTEFLNLARSCHRRFAMPARVVLPPENLGFAGASNAGMTAGVGDYVCFLNSDVVPITGDWLDRLVAAMEADPGIGILGAQLLFEDGTLQHGGMAVQRLANFGNMPFPCHPGKGRLPATGDTVRDVPLVTGALMLMRRTLVEELGGFDTDYVVGDFEDADLCMKVRARGLRCAVHDGVRLYHLERQSQGSAAQAWRQNLTLVNACTFAERWDGALADIPVEDELMVLA
;
A
#
# COMPACT_ATOMS: atom_id res chain seq x y z
N MET A 1 -22.40 4.62 24.31
CA MET A 1 -23.40 5.47 23.64
C MET A 1 -22.68 6.47 22.75
N GLU A 2 -22.98 6.48 21.46
CA GLU A 2 -22.26 7.26 20.45
C GLU A 2 -22.98 8.59 20.14
N SER A 3 -24.27 8.55 19.76
CA SER A 3 -25.04 9.76 19.48
C SER A 3 -26.49 9.66 19.96
N ILE A 4 -27.08 10.82 20.28
CA ILE A 4 -28.52 10.99 20.42
C ILE A 4 -28.92 12.09 19.43
N GLU A 5 -29.68 11.73 18.42
CA GLU A 5 -30.14 12.64 17.39
C GLU A 5 -31.63 12.91 17.56
N THR A 6 -32.05 14.13 17.31
CA THR A 6 -33.44 14.56 17.50
C THR A 6 -33.99 15.15 16.20
N GLY A 7 -35.26 14.90 15.94
CA GLY A 7 -36.01 15.51 14.84
C GLY A 7 -37.42 15.91 15.30
N GLU A 8 -38.23 16.39 14.37
CA GLU A 8 -39.63 16.74 14.67
C GLU A 8 -40.42 15.48 15.03
N GLY A 9 -40.62 15.24 16.33
CA GLY A 9 -41.44 14.15 16.85
C GLY A 9 -40.74 12.80 16.99
N PHE A 10 -39.40 12.74 16.87
CA PHE A 10 -38.64 11.51 17.07
C PHE A 10 -37.24 11.73 17.64
N ILE A 11 -36.67 10.65 18.18
CA ILE A 11 -35.30 10.57 18.67
C ILE A 11 -34.64 9.33 18.08
N VAL A 12 -33.39 9.44 17.63
CA VAL A 12 -32.54 8.32 17.22
C VAL A 12 -31.39 8.20 18.20
N VAL A 13 -31.15 6.99 18.67
CA VAL A 13 -30.21 6.68 19.73
C VAL A 13 -29.22 5.64 19.18
N THR A 14 -27.96 6.01 19.02
CA THR A 14 -26.92 5.11 18.52
C THR A 14 -25.88 4.80 19.58
N GLY A 15 -25.37 3.58 19.57
CA GLY A 15 -24.32 3.17 20.49
C GLY A 15 -23.91 1.75 20.25
N TRP A 16 -22.99 1.26 21.09
CA TRP A 16 -22.54 -0.11 21.08
C TRP A 16 -22.47 -0.66 22.51
N ALA A 17 -22.49 -1.98 22.61
CA ALA A 17 -22.36 -2.69 23.88
C ALA A 17 -21.57 -4.00 23.70
N THR A 18 -20.73 -4.32 24.67
CA THR A 18 -20.01 -5.59 24.78
C THR A 18 -20.12 -6.13 26.20
N ASP A 19 -19.89 -7.43 26.36
CA ASP A 19 -19.69 -8.03 27.69
C ASP A 19 -18.26 -7.74 28.21
N ALA A 20 -17.95 -8.25 29.41
CA ALA A 20 -16.65 -8.07 30.04
C ALA A 20 -15.48 -8.77 29.30
N ALA A 21 -15.78 -9.67 28.36
CA ALA A 21 -14.81 -10.34 27.49
C ALA A 21 -14.72 -9.68 26.10
N GLY A 22 -15.42 -8.56 25.90
CA GLY A 22 -15.48 -7.81 24.64
C GLY A 22 -16.39 -8.42 23.58
N GLN A 23 -17.18 -9.45 23.91
CA GLN A 23 -18.09 -10.13 22.98
C GLN A 23 -19.44 -9.39 22.86
N PRO A 24 -20.21 -9.60 21.77
CA PRO A 24 -21.58 -9.11 21.65
C PRO A 24 -22.44 -9.49 22.87
N VAL A 25 -23.19 -8.52 23.40
CA VAL A 25 -24.21 -8.80 24.43
C VAL A 25 -25.43 -9.43 23.74
N ASP A 26 -25.49 -10.75 23.72
CA ASP A 26 -26.35 -11.47 22.76
C ASP A 26 -27.85 -11.53 23.12
N THR A 27 -28.32 -11.00 24.26
CA THR A 27 -29.78 -10.92 24.53
C THR A 27 -30.21 -9.81 25.48
N GLY A 28 -31.32 -9.12 25.14
CA GLY A 28 -32.15 -8.39 26.09
C GLY A 28 -31.84 -6.90 26.32
N LEU A 29 -31.07 -6.27 25.43
CA LEU A 29 -30.80 -4.83 25.53
C LEU A 29 -32.07 -4.00 25.24
N THR A 30 -32.33 -3.01 26.11
CA THR A 30 -33.43 -2.05 25.94
C THR A 30 -32.94 -0.63 26.19
N ILE A 31 -33.47 0.32 25.43
CA ILE A 31 -33.32 1.75 25.69
C ILE A 31 -34.55 2.21 26.45
N GLU A 32 -34.37 2.75 27.65
CA GLU A 32 -35.45 3.37 28.44
C GLU A 32 -35.43 4.89 28.22
N ILE A 33 -36.53 5.43 27.70
CA ILE A 33 -36.78 6.88 27.54
C ILE A 33 -38.06 7.20 28.30
N ASP A 34 -38.02 8.12 29.25
CA ASP A 34 -39.18 8.52 30.06
C ASP A 34 -39.96 7.34 30.69
N ALA A 35 -39.23 6.33 31.16
CA ALA A 35 -39.74 5.08 31.74
C ALA A 35 -40.47 4.14 30.76
N GLU A 36 -40.46 4.43 29.46
CA GLU A 36 -40.85 3.48 28.40
C GLU A 36 -39.61 2.75 27.90
N ARG A 37 -39.69 1.42 27.79
CA ARG A 37 -38.60 0.56 27.32
C ARG A 37 -38.79 0.18 25.86
N HIS A 38 -37.77 0.50 25.06
CA HIS A 38 -37.70 0.21 23.63
C HIS A 38 -36.65 -0.90 23.41
N PRO A 39 -37.06 -2.08 22.93
CA PRO A 39 -36.12 -3.17 22.69
C PRO A 39 -35.16 -2.83 21.56
N ILE A 40 -33.88 -3.14 21.75
CA ILE A 40 -32.88 -3.11 20.68
C ILE A 40 -33.09 -4.35 19.83
N ALA A 41 -33.74 -4.14 18.68
CA ALA A 41 -34.20 -5.24 17.83
C ALA A 41 -33.07 -5.86 16.98
N GLY A 42 -31.94 -5.19 16.81
CA GLY A 42 -30.83 -5.64 16.00
C GLY A 42 -29.51 -5.06 16.47
N LEU A 43 -28.47 -5.88 16.34
CA LEU A 43 -27.10 -5.57 16.67
C LEU A 43 -26.27 -5.79 15.41
N PHE A 44 -25.32 -4.90 15.11
CA PHE A 44 -24.46 -5.02 13.94
C PHE A 44 -22.98 -4.96 14.31
N PRO A 45 -22.13 -5.84 13.74
CA PRO A 45 -20.72 -5.89 14.06
C PRO A 45 -20.00 -4.62 13.58
N ARG A 46 -19.21 -4.03 14.48
CA ARG A 46 -18.34 -2.86 14.25
C ARG A 46 -16.89 -3.32 14.38
N SER A 47 -16.34 -3.79 13.26
CA SER A 47 -14.95 -4.24 13.20
C SER A 47 -13.95 -3.09 13.36
N ASP A 48 -14.38 -1.85 13.08
CA ASP A 48 -13.64 -0.61 13.26
C ASP A 48 -13.33 -0.31 14.73
N LEU A 49 -14.19 -0.74 15.67
CA LEU A 49 -13.95 -0.55 17.11
C LEU A 49 -12.82 -1.41 17.68
N LYS A 50 -12.27 -2.36 16.88
CA LYS A 50 -11.00 -3.03 17.23
C LYS A 50 -9.84 -2.04 17.35
N ALA A 51 -9.84 -0.98 16.56
CA ALA A 51 -8.81 0.06 16.62
C ALA A 51 -8.88 0.88 17.92
N GLU A 52 -10.03 0.90 18.59
CA GLU A 52 -10.24 1.58 19.88
C GLU A 52 -10.08 0.65 21.10
N GLY A 53 -9.52 -0.55 20.90
CA GLY A 53 -9.19 -1.47 21.98
C GLY A 53 -10.34 -2.39 22.42
N VAL A 54 -11.45 -2.46 21.69
CA VAL A 54 -12.53 -3.40 21.95
C VAL A 54 -12.18 -4.78 21.36
N SER A 55 -12.00 -5.78 22.22
CA SER A 55 -11.31 -7.05 21.89
C SER A 55 -12.12 -8.08 21.08
N ALA A 56 -13.38 -7.82 20.74
CA ALA A 56 -14.16 -8.66 19.82
C ALA A 56 -15.13 -7.84 18.97
N GLU A 57 -15.94 -8.49 18.12
CA GLU A 57 -16.93 -7.86 17.24
C GLU A 57 -17.96 -7.07 18.05
N ALA A 58 -17.65 -5.81 18.37
CA ALA A 58 -18.55 -4.93 19.10
C ALA A 58 -19.84 -4.77 18.30
N CYS A 59 -20.98 -4.89 18.97
CA CYS A 59 -22.25 -4.74 18.31
C CYS A 59 -22.82 -3.35 18.55
N ALA A 60 -23.01 -2.59 17.48
CA ALA A 60 -23.73 -1.33 17.52
C ALA A 60 -25.23 -1.52 17.33
N PHE A 61 -26.00 -0.53 17.79
CA PHE A 61 -27.44 -0.45 17.66
C PHE A 61 -27.86 0.96 17.26
N CYS A 62 -29.00 1.04 16.60
CA CYS A 62 -29.70 2.29 16.30
C CYS A 62 -31.16 2.10 16.73
N VAL A 63 -31.59 2.87 17.73
CA VAL A 63 -32.98 2.87 18.21
C VAL A 63 -33.66 4.17 17.85
N ASP A 64 -34.72 4.11 17.06
CA ASP A 64 -35.60 5.25 16.82
C ASP A 64 -36.91 5.14 17.60
N VAL A 65 -37.30 6.26 18.20
CA VAL A 65 -38.46 6.35 19.08
C VAL A 65 -39.30 7.54 18.67
N ALA A 66 -40.59 7.31 18.41
CA ALA A 66 -41.57 8.38 18.28
C ALA A 66 -41.65 9.12 19.62
N HIS A 67 -41.21 10.37 19.66
CA HIS A 67 -41.13 11.13 20.91
C HIS A 67 -41.53 12.58 20.68
N VAL A 68 -42.57 13.01 21.41
CA VAL A 68 -43.09 14.37 21.38
C VAL A 68 -42.84 15.00 22.74
N GLY A 69 -41.67 15.61 22.94
CA GLY A 69 -41.32 16.15 24.27
C GLY A 69 -39.89 16.64 24.44
N THR A 70 -39.59 17.13 25.65
CA THR A 70 -38.24 17.52 26.06
C THR A 70 -37.53 16.35 26.74
N LEU A 71 -36.54 15.76 26.07
CA LEU A 71 -35.64 14.68 26.55
C LEU A 71 -35.08 14.94 27.98
N PRO A 72 -35.55 14.24 29.03
CA PRO A 72 -35.00 14.40 30.37
C PRO A 72 -33.89 13.39 30.68
N ARG A 73 -34.06 12.10 30.32
CA ARG A 73 -33.08 11.03 30.62
C ARG A 73 -33.22 9.82 29.68
N VAL A 74 -32.09 9.29 29.20
CA VAL A 74 -32.01 8.06 28.40
C VAL A 74 -31.15 7.04 29.13
N ARG A 75 -31.60 5.77 29.22
CA ARG A 75 -30.85 4.67 29.85
C ARG A 75 -30.71 3.50 28.90
N LEU A 76 -29.56 2.84 28.91
CA LEU A 76 -29.35 1.54 28.29
C LEU A 76 -29.39 0.46 29.39
N LEU A 77 -30.25 -0.53 29.20
CA LEU A 77 -30.49 -1.59 30.16
C LEU A 77 -30.25 -2.97 29.51
N ALA A 78 -29.74 -3.92 30.29
CA ALA A 78 -29.79 -5.35 29.98
C ALA A 78 -30.72 -6.05 30.99
N GLY A 79 -31.93 -6.38 30.57
CA GLY A 79 -32.99 -6.78 31.51
C GLY A 79 -33.33 -5.64 32.49
N GLU A 80 -33.09 -5.86 33.80
CA GLU A 80 -33.27 -4.83 34.85
C GLU A 80 -31.97 -4.09 35.20
N GLN A 81 -30.82 -4.52 34.67
CA GLN A 81 -29.52 -3.93 34.98
C GLN A 81 -29.29 -2.68 34.12
N GLU A 82 -29.01 -1.54 34.76
CA GLU A 82 -28.54 -0.35 34.06
C GLU A 82 -27.09 -0.53 33.63
N LEU A 83 -26.86 -0.53 32.31
CA LEU A 83 -25.52 -0.51 31.73
C LEU A 83 -25.01 0.92 31.59
N TRP A 84 -25.90 1.86 31.29
CA TRP A 84 -25.56 3.26 31.10
C TRP A 84 -26.78 4.17 31.28
N SER A 85 -26.58 5.40 31.76
CA SER A 85 -27.59 6.44 31.67
C SER A 85 -27.00 7.82 31.45
N SER A 86 -27.78 8.70 30.82
CA SER A 86 -27.41 10.10 30.61
C SER A 86 -28.59 11.03 30.75
N THR A 87 -28.30 12.23 31.24
CA THR A 87 -29.19 13.38 31.22
C THR A 87 -28.71 14.36 30.17
N ARG A 88 -29.61 15.23 29.68
CA ARG A 88 -29.53 16.15 28.52
C ARG A 88 -28.20 16.90 28.22
N HIS A 89 -27.19 16.85 29.09
CA HIS A 89 -25.93 17.61 28.99
C HIS A 89 -24.68 16.78 28.69
N ALA A 90 -24.72 15.43 28.75
CA ALA A 90 -23.51 14.60 28.66
C ALA A 90 -23.25 13.92 27.31
N VAL A 91 -24.20 13.93 26.37
CA VAL A 91 -24.04 13.38 25.01
C VAL A 91 -24.41 14.47 24.01
N GLY A 92 -23.59 14.65 22.97
CA GLY A 92 -23.87 15.62 21.89
C GLY A 92 -25.23 15.34 21.26
N ILE A 93 -26.15 16.29 21.37
CA ILE A 93 -27.46 16.21 20.72
C ILE A 93 -27.33 16.83 19.33
N HIS A 94 -27.56 16.02 18.31
CA HIS A 94 -27.50 16.46 16.92
C HIS A 94 -28.88 16.47 16.28
N THR A 95 -29.05 17.26 15.22
CA THR A 95 -30.23 17.16 14.35
C THR A 95 -30.05 15.93 13.47
N PHE A 96 -31.03 15.04 13.45
CA PHE A 96 -30.95 13.83 12.63
C PHE A 96 -30.83 14.17 11.15
N ARG A 97 -29.94 13.46 10.45
CA ARG A 97 -29.82 13.53 8.99
C ARG A 97 -30.24 12.19 8.37
N PRO A 98 -31.18 12.19 7.41
CA PRO A 98 -31.54 10.97 6.69
C PRO A 98 -30.34 10.31 6.05
N VAL A 99 -30.34 8.98 6.04
CA VAL A 99 -29.30 8.18 5.40
C VAL A 99 -29.94 7.30 4.31
N ALA A 100 -29.24 7.16 3.20
CA ALA A 100 -29.71 6.40 2.06
C ALA A 100 -28.54 5.79 1.29
N SER A 101 -28.82 4.74 0.54
CA SER A 101 -27.87 4.17 -0.42
C SER A 101 -28.60 3.60 -1.63
N PHE A 102 -27.92 3.59 -2.77
CA PHE A 102 -28.38 2.86 -3.96
C PHE A 102 -27.82 1.45 -3.97
N ASP A 103 -28.68 0.44 -4.13
CA ASP A 103 -28.24 -0.94 -4.36
C ASP A 103 -28.08 -1.22 -5.85
N GLN A 104 -28.91 -0.58 -6.68
CA GLN A 104 -28.89 -0.74 -8.14
C GLN A 104 -29.21 0.59 -8.81
N VAL A 105 -28.33 1.02 -9.72
CA VAL A 105 -28.55 2.17 -10.59
C VAL A 105 -28.37 1.70 -12.03
N SER A 106 -29.48 1.53 -12.74
CA SER A 106 -29.48 1.08 -14.13
C SER A 106 -30.56 1.80 -14.93
N ARG A 107 -30.51 1.70 -16.26
CA ARG A 107 -31.45 2.39 -17.16
C ARG A 107 -32.90 1.90 -16.99
N GLU A 108 -33.09 0.70 -16.44
CA GLU A 108 -34.40 0.09 -16.24
C GLU A 108 -34.97 0.38 -14.85
N VAL A 109 -34.09 0.51 -13.85
CA VAL A 109 -34.48 0.62 -12.46
C VAL A 109 -33.39 1.29 -11.64
N VAL A 110 -33.82 2.16 -10.74
CA VAL A 110 -33.03 2.62 -9.61
C VAL A 110 -33.69 2.08 -8.35
N SER A 111 -32.96 1.25 -7.61
CA SER A 111 -33.39 0.74 -6.32
C SER A 111 -32.34 0.98 -5.27
N GLY A 112 -32.81 1.12 -4.05
CA GLY A 112 -32.00 1.46 -2.91
C GLY A 112 -32.80 1.30 -1.64
N TRP A 113 -32.26 1.85 -0.57
CA TRP A 113 -32.97 2.01 0.67
C TRP A 113 -32.76 3.42 1.21
N VAL A 114 -33.74 3.88 1.99
CA VAL A 114 -33.68 5.16 2.68
C VAL A 114 -34.23 5.00 4.08
N TYR A 115 -33.50 5.54 5.04
CA TYR A 115 -33.90 5.59 6.42
C TYR A 115 -34.01 7.04 6.88
N ASP A 116 -35.26 7.45 7.07
CA ASP A 116 -35.64 8.73 7.66
C ASP A 116 -36.81 8.50 8.62
N PRO A 117 -36.60 8.57 9.94
CA PRO A 117 -37.67 8.45 10.93
C PRO A 117 -38.78 9.49 10.75
N ALA A 118 -38.49 10.66 10.16
CA ALA A 118 -39.51 11.66 9.84
C ALA A 118 -40.54 11.14 8.81
N LEU A 119 -40.17 10.18 7.96
CA LEU A 119 -41.11 9.54 7.04
C LEU A 119 -42.13 8.66 7.76
N TRP A 120 -41.75 8.12 8.92
CA TRP A 120 -42.56 7.16 9.67
C TRP A 120 -43.33 7.82 10.82
N HIS A 121 -42.66 8.74 11.53
CA HIS A 121 -43.18 9.44 12.71
C HIS A 121 -43.71 10.84 12.39
N GLY A 122 -43.35 11.44 11.25
CA GLY A 122 -43.74 12.78 10.85
C GLY A 122 -45.09 12.87 10.15
N SER A 123 -45.60 14.10 9.96
CA SER A 123 -46.90 14.31 9.31
C SER A 123 -46.90 13.85 7.84
N ARG A 124 -48.02 13.32 7.36
CA ARG A 124 -48.18 12.83 5.97
C ARG A 124 -47.87 13.88 4.89
N ALA A 125 -47.91 15.18 5.24
CA ALA A 125 -47.56 16.29 4.35
C ALA A 125 -46.05 16.54 4.23
N ALA A 126 -45.24 16.04 5.16
CA ALA A 126 -43.78 16.14 5.16
C ALA A 126 -43.08 15.02 4.36
N GLN A 127 -43.85 14.04 3.88
CA GLN A 127 -43.34 12.82 3.24
C GLN A 127 -43.22 13.00 1.73
N THR A 128 -42.11 13.54 1.24
CA THR A 128 -41.80 13.51 -0.21
C THR A 128 -40.36 13.10 -0.46
N LEU A 129 -40.18 11.85 -0.90
CA LEU A 129 -38.95 11.38 -1.53
C LEU A 129 -39.06 11.55 -3.05
N LYS A 130 -38.00 12.06 -3.66
CA LYS A 130 -37.91 12.23 -5.11
C LYS A 130 -36.58 11.72 -5.61
N LEU A 131 -36.58 11.11 -6.79
CA LEU A 131 -35.39 10.73 -7.51
C LEU A 131 -35.20 11.72 -8.67
N ARG A 132 -34.10 12.47 -8.64
CA ARG A 132 -33.70 13.34 -9.74
C ARG A 132 -32.83 12.54 -10.69
N VAL A 133 -33.21 12.48 -11.97
CA VAL A 133 -32.42 11.85 -13.05
C VAL A 133 -32.21 12.94 -14.09
N GLY A 134 -31.02 13.55 -14.07
CA GLY A 134 -30.75 14.79 -14.79
C GLY A 134 -31.76 15.90 -14.43
N ASP A 135 -32.55 16.38 -15.39
CA ASP A 135 -33.52 17.47 -15.16
C ASP A 135 -34.91 16.99 -14.69
N ARG A 136 -35.14 15.68 -14.60
CA ARG A 136 -36.46 15.11 -14.26
C ARG A 136 -36.52 14.66 -12.81
N LEU A 137 -37.64 14.93 -12.15
CA LEU A 137 -37.94 14.51 -10.79
C LEU A 137 -39.04 13.45 -10.79
N LEU A 138 -38.73 12.26 -10.29
CA LEU A 138 -39.64 11.12 -10.16
C LEU A 138 -40.04 10.95 -8.70
N PRO A 139 -41.33 10.73 -8.38
CA PRO A 139 -41.74 10.40 -7.03
C PRO A 139 -41.19 9.03 -6.62
N VAL A 140 -40.68 8.91 -5.40
CA VAL A 140 -40.19 7.65 -4.84
C VAL A 140 -41.19 7.21 -3.78
N THR A 141 -41.68 5.98 -3.90
CA THR A 141 -42.46 5.32 -2.86
C THR A 141 -41.59 4.24 -2.23
N VAL A 142 -41.56 4.19 -0.90
CA VAL A 142 -40.83 3.17 -0.17
C VAL A 142 -41.78 1.97 0.04
N ASP A 143 -41.46 0.86 -0.60
CA ASP A 143 -42.34 -0.31 -0.75
C ASP A 143 -41.60 -1.66 -0.68
N GLY A 144 -40.30 -1.65 -0.37
CA GLY A 144 -39.47 -2.84 -0.18
C GLY A 144 -39.17 -3.13 1.28
N CYS A 145 -39.47 -4.33 1.76
CA CYS A 145 -39.02 -4.76 3.08
C CYS A 145 -37.49 -5.02 3.06
N ARG A 146 -36.77 -4.43 4.01
CA ARG A 146 -35.32 -4.63 4.19
C ARG A 146 -35.02 -5.08 5.60
N THR A 147 -34.89 -6.40 5.76
CA THR A 147 -34.58 -7.05 7.04
C THR A 147 -33.07 -7.15 7.30
N ASP A 148 -32.26 -6.87 6.29
CA ASP A 148 -30.80 -6.84 6.31
C ASP A 148 -30.22 -5.54 6.90
N LEU A 149 -31.04 -4.52 7.10
CA LEU A 149 -30.60 -3.22 7.60
C LEU A 149 -30.72 -3.13 9.14
N PRO A 150 -29.82 -2.38 9.81
CA PRO A 150 -29.68 -2.41 11.27
C PRO A 150 -30.64 -1.49 12.04
N PHE A 151 -31.70 -0.96 11.42
CA PHE A 151 -32.56 0.05 12.03
C PHE A 151 -33.68 -0.59 12.88
N SER A 152 -33.89 -0.12 14.12
CA SER A 152 -34.84 -0.75 15.05
C SER A 152 -36.30 -0.68 14.62
N ALA A 153 -36.78 0.44 14.06
CA ALA A 153 -38.14 0.53 13.53
C ALA A 153 -38.34 -0.27 12.25
N ALA A 154 -37.31 -0.97 11.76
CA ALA A 154 -37.39 -1.82 10.57
C ALA A 154 -38.03 -3.20 10.80
N ARG A 155 -38.47 -3.56 12.01
CA ARG A 155 -38.95 -4.93 12.32
C ARG A 155 -40.42 -4.98 12.77
N GLU A 156 -41.35 -5.00 11.82
CA GLU A 156 -41.97 -6.18 11.20
C GLU A 156 -42.90 -5.62 10.10
N GLY A 157 -42.53 -5.77 8.82
CA GLY A 157 -43.25 -5.16 7.69
C GLY A 157 -42.81 -3.73 7.31
N SER A 158 -41.68 -3.25 7.80
CA SER A 158 -41.18 -1.90 7.49
C SER A 158 -40.62 -1.83 6.08
N PHE A 159 -41.19 -0.95 5.26
CA PHE A 159 -40.78 -0.72 3.89
C PHE A 159 -39.67 0.33 3.88
N LEU A 160 -38.40 -0.06 3.83
CA LEU A 160 -37.25 0.87 3.74
C LEU A 160 -36.60 0.88 2.36
N GLY A 161 -36.83 -0.17 1.58
CA GLY A 161 -36.41 -0.29 0.20
C GLY A 161 -37.35 0.49 -0.71
N PHE A 162 -36.79 1.05 -1.77
CA PHE A 162 -37.57 1.58 -2.87
C PHE A 162 -37.08 0.98 -4.16
N ARG A 163 -37.99 0.86 -5.12
CA ARG A 163 -37.66 0.49 -6.49
C ARG A 163 -38.39 1.44 -7.43
N VAL A 164 -37.65 2.31 -8.10
CA VAL A 164 -38.20 3.22 -9.13
C VAL A 164 -37.86 2.66 -10.50
N PRO A 165 -38.85 2.13 -11.25
CA PRO A 165 -38.65 1.79 -12.65
C PRO A 165 -38.34 3.07 -13.42
N LEU A 166 -37.18 3.11 -14.07
CA LEU A 166 -36.86 4.18 -15.00
C LEU A 166 -37.51 3.85 -16.35
N HIS A 167 -38.59 4.56 -16.65
CA HIS A 167 -39.25 4.45 -17.94
C HIS A 167 -38.35 5.02 -19.04
N ALA A 168 -38.41 4.46 -20.26
CA ALA A 168 -37.55 4.89 -21.37
C ALA A 168 -37.56 6.41 -21.59
N ALA A 169 -38.70 7.10 -21.36
CA ALA A 169 -38.80 8.55 -21.50
C ALA A 169 -37.99 9.34 -20.45
N ALA A 170 -37.71 8.81 -19.24
CA ALA A 170 -36.89 9.48 -18.23
C ALA A 170 -35.43 9.63 -18.66
N THR A 171 -34.96 8.71 -19.50
CA THR A 171 -33.59 8.70 -20.04
C THR A 171 -33.52 9.01 -21.53
N ALA A 172 -34.67 9.31 -22.18
CA ALA A 172 -34.77 9.42 -23.65
C ALA A 172 -33.97 10.60 -24.23
N ASP A 173 -33.76 11.64 -23.42
CA ASP A 173 -33.04 12.85 -23.82
C ASP A 173 -31.51 12.66 -23.73
N TYR A 174 -31.02 11.54 -23.15
CA TYR A 174 -29.60 11.26 -22.95
C TYR A 174 -29.09 10.21 -23.94
N ARG A 175 -27.89 10.44 -24.51
CA ARG A 175 -27.28 9.52 -25.49
C ARG A 175 -26.77 8.25 -24.81
N THR A 176 -26.90 7.11 -25.47
CA THR A 176 -26.27 5.84 -25.04
C THR A 176 -24.77 6.06 -24.80
N GLY A 177 -24.25 5.62 -23.65
CA GLY A 177 -22.88 5.85 -23.21
C GLY A 177 -22.64 7.19 -22.48
N SER A 178 -23.67 7.99 -22.25
CA SER A 178 -23.57 9.19 -21.40
C SER A 178 -23.78 8.82 -19.93
N ASP A 179 -22.97 9.42 -19.05
CA ASP A 179 -23.18 9.32 -17.60
C ASP A 179 -24.20 10.39 -17.16
N VAL A 180 -25.29 9.97 -16.54
CA VAL A 180 -26.35 10.84 -16.03
C VAL A 180 -26.34 10.82 -14.51
N LEU A 181 -26.23 11.98 -13.87
CA LEU A 181 -26.28 12.07 -12.41
C LEU A 181 -27.69 11.73 -11.91
N VAL A 182 -27.75 10.80 -10.96
CA VAL A 182 -28.96 10.41 -10.25
C VAL A 182 -28.83 10.78 -8.79
N THR A 183 -29.73 11.61 -8.29
CA THR A 183 -29.74 12.09 -6.90
C THR A 183 -31.04 11.68 -6.21
N LEU A 184 -30.96 11.03 -5.05
CA LEU A 184 -32.12 10.81 -4.18
C LEU A 184 -32.29 12.03 -3.26
N ILE A 185 -33.51 12.57 -3.19
CA ILE A 185 -33.82 13.81 -2.48
C ILE A 185 -34.93 13.55 -1.47
N ALA A 186 -34.72 13.99 -0.22
CA ALA A 186 -35.75 14.01 0.81
C ALA A 186 -35.87 15.42 1.40
N GLN A 187 -37.09 15.92 1.54
CA GLN A 187 -37.38 17.24 2.15
C GLN A 187 -36.58 18.41 1.53
N GLY A 188 -36.16 18.30 0.26
CA GLY A 188 -35.37 19.32 -0.43
C GLY A 188 -33.85 19.22 -0.26
N HIS A 189 -33.36 18.18 0.41
CA HIS A 189 -31.94 17.89 0.58
C HIS A 189 -31.52 16.65 -0.24
N ASP A 190 -30.36 16.75 -0.87
CA ASP A 190 -29.72 15.67 -1.62
C ASP A 190 -29.12 14.67 -0.63
N LEU A 191 -29.58 13.41 -0.66
CA LEU A 191 -29.20 12.35 0.29
C LEU A 191 -28.04 11.50 -0.22
N VAL A 192 -28.12 11.06 -1.48
CA VAL A 192 -27.12 10.21 -2.11
C VAL A 192 -27.13 10.43 -3.63
N GLU A 193 -25.94 10.36 -4.23
CA GLU A 193 -25.73 10.55 -5.66
C GLU A 193 -24.99 9.36 -6.28
N ALA A 194 -25.34 9.03 -7.52
CA ALA A 194 -24.64 8.03 -8.31
C ALA A 194 -24.71 8.37 -9.80
N MET A 195 -23.75 7.87 -10.57
CA MET A 195 -23.76 7.99 -12.04
C MET A 195 -24.52 6.82 -12.67
N LEU A 196 -25.57 7.14 -13.43
CA LEU A 196 -26.27 6.20 -14.28
C LEU A 196 -25.63 6.18 -15.68
N GLN A 197 -25.06 5.04 -16.06
CA GLN A 197 -24.63 4.82 -17.44
C GLN A 197 -25.83 4.40 -18.30
N VAL A 198 -26.13 5.18 -19.34
CA VAL A 198 -27.21 4.85 -20.29
C VAL A 198 -26.72 3.75 -21.25
N THR A 199 -26.90 2.48 -20.88
CA THR A 199 -26.55 1.32 -21.72
C THR A 199 -27.70 0.88 -22.62
N ALA A 200 -27.42 0.05 -23.63
CA ALA A 200 -28.44 -0.56 -24.50
C ALA A 200 -29.19 -1.68 -23.76
N PRO A 201 -30.50 -1.91 -24.00
CA PRO A 201 -31.28 -2.92 -23.28
C PRO A 201 -30.76 -4.36 -23.54
N PRO A 202 -30.82 -5.26 -22.54
CA PRO A 202 -30.36 -6.64 -22.69
C PRO A 202 -31.34 -7.48 -23.53
N ALA A 203 -30.80 -8.43 -24.30
CA ALA A 203 -31.57 -9.39 -25.07
C ALA A 203 -32.18 -10.49 -24.15
N PRO A 204 -33.34 -11.08 -24.51
CA PRO A 204 -34.03 -12.07 -23.66
C PRO A 204 -33.22 -13.36 -23.44
N PRO A 205 -33.45 -14.11 -22.34
CA PRO A 205 -32.63 -15.25 -21.96
C PRO A 205 -32.76 -16.43 -22.94
N ALA A 206 -31.62 -17.00 -23.31
CA ALA A 206 -31.49 -18.09 -24.27
C ALA A 206 -31.91 -19.47 -23.69
N PRO A 207 -32.43 -20.40 -24.52
CA PRO A 207 -32.84 -21.74 -24.10
C PRO A 207 -31.66 -22.62 -23.70
N ALA A 208 -31.95 -23.68 -22.91
CA ALA A 208 -30.96 -24.58 -22.33
C ALA A 208 -30.07 -25.30 -23.37
N ARG A 209 -28.77 -25.39 -23.07
CA ARG A 209 -27.70 -25.89 -23.94
C ARG A 209 -27.82 -27.39 -24.28
N PRO A 210 -27.64 -27.79 -25.56
CA PRO A 210 -27.53 -29.20 -25.94
C PRO A 210 -26.15 -29.79 -25.58
N VAL A 211 -26.15 -30.97 -24.95
CA VAL A 211 -24.95 -31.68 -24.51
C VAL A 211 -24.21 -32.31 -25.71
N GLY A 212 -22.90 -32.06 -25.84
CA GLY A 212 -22.02 -32.73 -26.81
C GLY A 212 -21.70 -31.95 -28.09
N VAL A 213 -22.15 -30.70 -28.22
CA VAL A 213 -21.80 -29.83 -29.37
C VAL A 213 -20.84 -28.74 -28.88
N PRO A 214 -19.74 -28.43 -29.60
CA PRO A 214 -18.85 -27.33 -29.25
C PRO A 214 -19.60 -26.00 -29.11
N ASP A 215 -19.13 -25.14 -28.21
CA ASP A 215 -19.71 -23.82 -27.95
C ASP A 215 -19.43 -22.85 -29.12
N GLY A 216 -18.46 -23.18 -29.97
CA GLY A 216 -18.12 -22.47 -31.19
C GLY A 216 -16.93 -23.09 -31.92
N TYR A 217 -16.49 -22.43 -32.98
CA TYR A 217 -15.41 -22.90 -33.84
C TYR A 217 -14.37 -21.82 -34.12
N ILE A 218 -13.11 -22.23 -34.28
CA ILE A 218 -12.01 -21.38 -34.73
C ILE A 218 -11.78 -21.62 -36.23
N ASP A 219 -11.80 -20.53 -37.00
CA ASP A 219 -11.62 -20.54 -38.45
C ASP A 219 -10.20 -20.18 -38.87
N PHE A 220 -9.47 -19.44 -38.04
CA PHE A 220 -8.05 -19.17 -38.25
C PHE A 220 -7.31 -18.93 -36.94
N HIS A 221 -6.02 -19.23 -36.95
CA HIS A 221 -5.12 -18.94 -35.84
C HIS A 221 -3.69 -18.68 -36.32
N GLY A 222 -2.94 -17.87 -35.59
CA GLY A 222 -1.54 -17.58 -35.91
C GLY A 222 -0.80 -16.95 -34.74
N TRP A 223 0.49 -17.23 -34.62
CA TRP A 223 1.34 -16.60 -33.61
C TRP A 223 2.01 -15.36 -34.19
N SER A 224 1.95 -14.24 -33.46
CA SER A 224 2.60 -12.98 -33.85
C SER A 224 3.81 -12.72 -32.96
N ALA A 225 4.98 -12.57 -33.57
CA ALA A 225 6.21 -12.23 -32.85
C ALA A 225 6.13 -10.82 -32.29
N GLY A 226 5.58 -9.90 -33.09
CA GLY A 226 5.40 -8.51 -32.72
C GLY A 226 4.43 -8.29 -31.56
N LEU A 227 3.42 -9.14 -31.43
CA LEU A 227 2.50 -9.12 -30.29
C LEU A 227 2.89 -10.09 -29.17
N ASN A 228 3.93 -10.89 -29.36
CA ASN A 228 4.35 -11.97 -28.45
C ASN A 228 3.17 -12.83 -27.94
N GLY A 229 2.37 -13.36 -28.87
CA GLY A 229 1.17 -14.11 -28.52
C GLY A 229 0.40 -14.69 -29.69
N TRP A 230 -0.61 -15.49 -29.39
CA TRP A 230 -1.49 -16.13 -30.35
C TRP A 230 -2.72 -15.28 -30.66
N LEU A 231 -3.03 -15.14 -31.94
CA LEU A 231 -4.28 -14.58 -32.45
C LEU A 231 -5.19 -15.71 -32.92
N PHE A 232 -6.45 -15.67 -32.51
CA PHE A 232 -7.49 -16.60 -32.92
C PHE A 232 -8.68 -15.81 -33.49
N GLY A 233 -9.29 -16.35 -34.54
CA GLY A 233 -10.54 -15.83 -35.07
C GLY A 233 -11.50 -16.94 -35.46
N GLY A 234 -12.77 -16.73 -35.19
CA GLY A 234 -13.80 -17.73 -35.43
C GLY A 234 -15.18 -17.20 -35.09
N TRP A 235 -16.01 -18.06 -34.51
CA TRP A 235 -17.34 -17.69 -34.04
C TRP A 235 -17.79 -18.54 -32.84
N ILE A 236 -18.70 -17.97 -32.04
CA ILE A 236 -19.32 -18.60 -30.87
C ILE A 236 -20.84 -18.63 -31.03
N ARG A 237 -21.50 -19.68 -30.53
CA ARG A 237 -22.96 -19.80 -30.60
C ARG A 237 -23.66 -18.82 -29.67
N ASN A 238 -24.83 -18.33 -30.10
CA ASN A 238 -25.62 -17.36 -29.34
C ASN A 238 -26.17 -17.93 -28.01
N ASP A 239 -26.48 -19.22 -27.98
CA ASP A 239 -26.94 -19.92 -26.76
C ASP A 239 -25.78 -20.32 -25.83
N ALA A 240 -24.56 -20.40 -26.37
CA ALA A 240 -23.35 -20.55 -25.58
C ALA A 240 -22.93 -19.22 -24.95
N SER A 241 -22.97 -18.11 -25.67
CA SER A 241 -22.58 -16.81 -25.10
C SER A 241 -23.61 -16.20 -24.14
N GLY A 242 -24.83 -16.75 -24.03
CA GLY A 242 -25.86 -16.29 -23.08
C GLY A 242 -26.32 -14.84 -23.28
N GLY A 243 -25.93 -14.19 -24.38
CA GLY A 243 -26.13 -12.75 -24.60
C GLY A 243 -25.16 -11.84 -23.84
N THR A 244 -24.19 -12.38 -23.11
CA THR A 244 -23.18 -11.62 -22.36
C THR A 244 -22.03 -11.17 -23.26
N SER A 245 -21.58 -9.92 -23.07
CA SER A 245 -20.35 -9.43 -23.70
C SER A 245 -19.16 -10.13 -23.04
N LEU A 246 -18.51 -11.03 -23.77
CA LEU A 246 -17.29 -11.70 -23.32
C LEU A 246 -16.15 -10.68 -23.36
N THR A 247 -15.72 -10.16 -22.21
CA THR A 247 -14.64 -9.15 -22.17
C THR A 247 -13.31 -9.70 -21.70
N ARG A 248 -13.29 -10.81 -20.96
CA ARG A 248 -12.08 -11.55 -20.57
C ARG A 248 -12.27 -13.04 -20.81
N ALA A 249 -11.19 -13.71 -21.18
CA ALA A 249 -11.11 -15.16 -21.18
C ALA A 249 -9.77 -15.64 -20.62
N GLN A 250 -9.70 -16.91 -20.22
CA GLN A 250 -8.47 -17.58 -19.80
C GLN A 250 -8.30 -18.83 -20.66
N LEU A 251 -7.10 -19.05 -21.18
CA LEU A 251 -6.76 -20.28 -21.89
C LEU A 251 -6.58 -21.41 -20.84
N ASP A 252 -7.43 -22.43 -20.87
CA ASP A 252 -7.26 -23.62 -20.01
C ASP A 252 -6.36 -24.64 -20.74
N ARG A 253 -5.11 -24.75 -20.30
CA ARG A 253 -4.20 -25.85 -20.67
C ARG A 253 -4.09 -26.79 -19.47
N ASP A 254 -4.47 -28.04 -19.64
CA ASP A 254 -4.31 -29.10 -18.63
C ASP A 254 -4.87 -28.78 -17.23
N GLY A 255 -5.94 -27.98 -17.14
CA GLY A 255 -6.61 -27.67 -15.86
C GLY A 255 -6.00 -26.51 -15.07
N ALA A 256 -4.99 -25.81 -15.62
CA ALA A 256 -4.43 -24.59 -15.07
C ALA A 256 -4.84 -23.38 -15.94
N ALA A 257 -5.25 -22.29 -15.29
CA ALA A 257 -5.64 -21.05 -15.95
C ALA A 257 -4.45 -20.09 -15.98
N ASP A 258 -3.68 -20.11 -17.08
CA ASP A 258 -2.35 -19.50 -17.08
C ASP A 258 -2.27 -18.10 -17.71
N ASP A 259 -3.11 -17.73 -18.70
CA ASP A 259 -2.96 -16.46 -19.42
C ASP A 259 -4.28 -15.65 -19.58
N ALA A 260 -4.20 -14.32 -19.44
CA ALA A 260 -5.31 -13.40 -19.66
C ALA A 260 -5.51 -13.12 -21.16
N VAL A 261 -6.70 -13.45 -21.69
CA VAL A 261 -7.06 -13.30 -23.10
C VAL A 261 -7.82 -12.00 -23.33
N LEU A 262 -7.35 -11.17 -24.27
CA LEU A 262 -8.12 -10.04 -24.79
C LEU A 262 -9.10 -10.54 -25.85
N LEU A 263 -10.37 -10.19 -25.72
CA LEU A 263 -11.43 -10.76 -26.55
C LEU A 263 -12.36 -9.69 -27.12
N LEU A 264 -12.75 -9.86 -28.38
CA LEU A 264 -13.71 -9.02 -29.10
C LEU A 264 -14.74 -9.89 -29.80
N THR A 265 -16.02 -9.63 -29.56
CA THR A 265 -17.12 -10.22 -30.32
C THR A 265 -17.62 -9.24 -31.38
N TYR A 266 -18.09 -9.76 -32.52
CA TYR A 266 -18.56 -8.91 -33.61
C TYR A 266 -19.67 -9.56 -34.45
N PRO A 267 -20.57 -8.77 -35.07
CA PRO A 267 -21.57 -9.29 -35.99
C PRO A 267 -20.90 -9.92 -37.21
N ARG A 268 -21.28 -11.16 -37.54
CA ARG A 268 -20.71 -11.89 -38.67
C ARG A 268 -21.83 -12.54 -39.49
N ALA A 269 -21.91 -12.19 -40.78
CA ALA A 269 -23.11 -12.42 -41.59
C ALA A 269 -23.39 -13.90 -41.91
N ASP A 270 -22.36 -14.71 -42.09
CA ASP A 270 -22.44 -16.15 -42.40
C ASP A 270 -22.97 -16.99 -41.24
N VAL A 271 -22.76 -16.54 -39.99
CA VAL A 271 -23.18 -17.26 -38.77
C VAL A 271 -24.26 -16.53 -37.97
N ALA A 272 -24.77 -15.39 -38.45
CA ALA A 272 -25.70 -14.52 -37.71
C ALA A 272 -26.95 -15.24 -37.15
N ALA A 273 -27.40 -16.32 -37.81
CA ALA A 273 -28.55 -17.11 -37.37
C ALA A 273 -28.26 -18.01 -36.14
N ILE A 274 -26.99 -18.35 -35.90
CA ILE A 274 -26.57 -19.36 -34.92
C ILE A 274 -25.51 -18.86 -33.93
N GLY A 275 -24.82 -17.77 -34.24
CA GLY A 275 -23.69 -17.27 -33.46
C GLY A 275 -23.20 -15.87 -33.82
N GLN A 276 -22.10 -15.47 -33.19
CA GLN A 276 -21.39 -14.21 -33.39
C GLN A 276 -19.91 -14.47 -33.66
N GLY A 277 -19.27 -13.59 -34.44
CA GLY A 277 -17.83 -13.64 -34.68
C GLY A 277 -17.04 -13.35 -33.40
N ILE A 278 -15.87 -13.98 -33.27
CA ILE A 278 -14.96 -13.79 -32.15
C ILE A 278 -13.53 -13.56 -32.66
N LEU A 279 -12.83 -12.64 -32.01
CA LEU A 279 -11.39 -12.43 -32.09
C LEU A 279 -10.82 -12.54 -30.68
N ALA A 280 -9.74 -13.29 -30.53
CA ALA A 280 -9.06 -13.46 -29.26
C ALA A 280 -7.54 -13.32 -29.43
N PHE A 281 -6.91 -12.62 -28.49
CA PHE A 281 -5.45 -12.54 -28.36
C PHE A 281 -5.03 -13.14 -27.02
N VAL A 282 -4.11 -14.10 -27.08
CA VAL A 282 -3.54 -14.78 -25.92
C VAL A 282 -2.07 -14.43 -25.85
N PRO A 283 -1.62 -13.64 -24.85
CA PRO A 283 -0.20 -13.36 -24.65
C PRO A 283 0.55 -14.66 -24.30
N GLY A 284 1.82 -14.80 -24.70
CA GLY A 284 2.66 -15.92 -24.26
C GLY A 284 3.02 -16.99 -25.32
N GLY A 285 3.58 -18.11 -24.83
CA GLY A 285 4.57 -18.96 -25.51
C GLY A 285 4.27 -19.52 -26.91
N ALA A 286 5.33 -19.69 -27.70
CA ALA A 286 5.36 -20.16 -29.09
C ALA A 286 5.10 -21.69 -29.30
N GLY A 287 4.39 -22.34 -28.37
CA GLY A 287 4.04 -23.77 -28.46
C GLY A 287 2.88 -24.05 -29.43
N GLU A 288 2.67 -25.30 -29.86
CA GLU A 288 1.57 -25.66 -30.76
C GLU A 288 0.19 -25.36 -30.15
N ALA A 289 -0.72 -24.81 -30.96
CA ALA A 289 -2.10 -24.56 -30.54
C ALA A 289 -2.83 -25.90 -30.33
N SER A 290 -3.53 -26.05 -29.20
CA SER A 290 -4.38 -27.21 -28.93
C SER A 290 -5.60 -27.24 -29.86
N ASP A 291 -6.10 -28.45 -30.18
CA ASP A 291 -7.29 -28.65 -31.03
C ASP A 291 -8.59 -28.06 -30.43
N ILE A 292 -8.56 -27.72 -29.14
CA ILE A 292 -9.66 -27.08 -28.41
C ILE A 292 -9.09 -25.88 -27.64
N VAL A 293 -9.74 -24.73 -27.80
CA VAL A 293 -9.49 -23.51 -27.02
C VAL A 293 -10.62 -23.36 -26.02
N HIS A 294 -10.27 -23.47 -24.74
CA HIS A 294 -11.20 -23.19 -23.66
C HIS A 294 -11.12 -21.71 -23.29
N LEU A 295 -12.28 -21.06 -23.19
CA LEU A 295 -12.44 -19.70 -22.71
C LEU A 295 -13.28 -19.74 -21.43
N ARG A 296 -13.10 -18.76 -20.54
CA ARG A 296 -13.93 -18.58 -19.35
C ARG A 296 -14.54 -17.18 -19.38
N SER A 297 -15.85 -17.07 -19.37
CA SER A 297 -16.57 -15.79 -19.35
C SER A 297 -16.52 -15.09 -17.99
N ASP A 298 -16.95 -13.82 -17.95
CA ASP A 298 -16.92 -12.98 -16.75
C ASP A 298 -17.82 -13.50 -15.61
N ASP A 299 -18.80 -14.35 -15.91
CA ASP A 299 -19.66 -15.07 -14.94
C ASP A 299 -19.11 -16.46 -14.53
N GLY A 300 -17.89 -16.80 -14.97
CA GLY A 300 -17.20 -18.03 -14.61
C GLY A 300 -17.57 -19.24 -15.49
N GLN A 301 -18.39 -19.08 -16.52
CA GLN A 301 -18.78 -20.18 -17.40
C GLN A 301 -17.63 -20.59 -18.33
N ARG A 302 -17.39 -21.90 -18.44
CA ARG A 302 -16.39 -22.47 -19.37
C ARG A 302 -17.03 -22.68 -20.75
N LEU A 303 -16.35 -22.19 -21.79
CA LEU A 303 -16.73 -22.28 -23.20
C LEU A 303 -15.64 -23.07 -23.93
N ALA A 304 -16.01 -24.08 -24.71
CA ALA A 304 -15.07 -24.88 -25.49
C ALA A 304 -15.23 -24.60 -26.99
N LEU A 305 -14.25 -23.91 -27.58
CA LEU A 305 -14.16 -23.67 -29.01
C LEU A 305 -13.31 -24.75 -29.66
N LYS A 306 -13.85 -25.43 -30.67
CA LYS A 306 -13.11 -26.44 -31.42
C LYS A 306 -12.41 -25.79 -32.62
N VAL A 307 -11.14 -26.13 -32.88
CA VAL A 307 -10.50 -25.74 -34.15
C VAL A 307 -11.24 -26.44 -35.30
N SER A 308 -11.74 -25.65 -36.27
CA SER A 308 -12.44 -26.20 -37.42
C SER A 308 -11.49 -27.07 -38.26
N ASP A 309 -12.01 -28.14 -38.87
CA ASP A 309 -11.23 -28.99 -39.79
C ASP A 309 -10.73 -28.20 -41.02
N THR A 310 -11.32 -27.02 -41.28
CA THR A 310 -10.92 -26.08 -42.35
C THR A 310 -10.17 -24.86 -41.83
N ALA A 311 -9.71 -24.85 -40.57
CA ALA A 311 -9.09 -23.68 -39.97
C ALA A 311 -7.76 -23.33 -40.66
N GLN A 312 -7.55 -22.04 -40.97
CA GLN A 312 -6.32 -21.57 -41.57
C GLN A 312 -5.27 -21.25 -40.51
N ARG A 313 -4.07 -21.83 -40.66
CA ARG A 313 -2.89 -21.44 -39.88
C ARG A 313 -2.17 -20.30 -40.59
N LEU A 314 -2.22 -19.10 -40.02
CA LEU A 314 -1.67 -17.87 -40.59
C LEU A 314 -0.24 -17.64 -40.07
N ASN A 315 0.64 -17.08 -40.91
CA ASN A 315 1.91 -16.53 -40.44
C ASN A 315 1.70 -15.17 -39.74
N ASP A 316 2.74 -14.66 -39.07
CA ASP A 316 2.67 -13.43 -38.25
C ASP A 316 1.98 -12.26 -38.98
N LEU A 317 2.49 -11.92 -40.17
CA LEU A 317 2.00 -10.79 -40.95
C LEU A 317 0.57 -11.00 -41.45
N GLU A 318 0.21 -12.23 -41.82
CA GLU A 318 -1.14 -12.59 -42.23
C GLU A 318 -2.14 -12.54 -41.07
N ALA A 319 -1.74 -12.99 -39.88
CA ALA A 319 -2.58 -12.97 -38.69
C ALA A 319 -2.94 -11.53 -38.30
N VAL A 320 -1.93 -10.65 -38.20
CA VAL A 320 -2.14 -9.23 -37.86
C VAL A 320 -2.96 -8.53 -38.94
N ARG A 321 -2.70 -8.76 -40.23
CA ARG A 321 -3.47 -8.17 -41.33
C ARG A 321 -4.93 -8.61 -41.34
N THR A 322 -5.18 -9.90 -41.10
CA THR A 322 -6.53 -10.48 -41.08
C THR A 322 -7.34 -9.87 -39.94
N VAL A 323 -6.76 -9.79 -38.74
CA VAL A 323 -7.40 -9.18 -37.58
C VAL A 323 -7.66 -7.69 -37.80
N ARG A 324 -6.69 -6.93 -38.33
CA ARG A 324 -6.86 -5.51 -38.67
C ARG A 324 -7.96 -5.28 -39.71
N ALA A 325 -8.07 -6.15 -40.71
CA ALA A 325 -9.11 -6.04 -41.73
C ALA A 325 -10.51 -6.22 -41.12
N ILE A 326 -10.68 -7.23 -40.25
CA ILE A 326 -11.93 -7.46 -39.52
C ILE A 326 -12.26 -6.26 -38.63
N VAL A 327 -11.31 -5.79 -37.82
CA VAL A 327 -11.50 -4.68 -36.88
C VAL A 327 -11.82 -3.37 -37.57
N ARG A 328 -11.17 -3.06 -38.70
CA ARG A 328 -11.40 -1.82 -39.47
C ARG A 328 -12.84 -1.69 -39.95
N ASP A 329 -13.48 -2.81 -40.26
CA ASP A 329 -14.83 -2.83 -40.82
C ASP A 329 -15.91 -2.82 -39.71
N LEU A 330 -15.51 -2.71 -38.43
CA LEU A 330 -16.41 -2.67 -37.27
C LEU A 330 -16.64 -1.23 -36.76
N PRO A 331 -17.88 -0.71 -36.78
CA PRO A 331 -18.19 0.68 -36.41
C PRO A 331 -18.08 0.98 -34.89
N HIS A 332 -17.92 -0.03 -34.03
CA HIS A 332 -17.93 0.11 -32.57
C HIS A 332 -16.70 -0.47 -31.86
N ALA A 333 -15.67 -0.89 -32.60
CA ALA A 333 -14.54 -1.61 -32.01
C ALA A 333 -13.39 -0.71 -31.50
N ALA A 334 -13.47 0.61 -31.72
CA ALA A 334 -12.38 1.57 -31.43
C ALA A 334 -11.93 1.60 -29.96
N ASP A 335 -12.79 1.24 -29.01
CA ASP A 335 -12.51 1.31 -27.56
C ASP A 335 -12.09 -0.05 -26.93
N SER A 336 -11.87 -1.09 -27.73
CA SER A 336 -11.41 -2.39 -27.21
C SER A 336 -9.89 -2.41 -27.01
N ALA A 337 -9.42 -2.90 -25.86
CA ALA A 337 -8.00 -3.12 -25.59
C ALA A 337 -7.33 -4.05 -26.63
N LEU A 338 -8.10 -4.98 -27.24
CA LEU A 338 -7.62 -5.79 -28.35
C LEU A 338 -7.38 -4.93 -29.59
N VAL A 339 -8.32 -4.03 -29.92
CA VAL A 339 -8.22 -3.12 -31.05
C VAL A 339 -7.06 -2.15 -30.87
N GLU A 340 -6.87 -1.62 -29.66
CA GLU A 340 -5.71 -0.82 -29.32
C GLU A 340 -4.40 -1.62 -29.50
N ALA A 341 -4.33 -2.86 -28.98
CA ALA A 341 -3.15 -3.72 -29.10
C ALA A 341 -2.79 -4.05 -30.56
N VAL A 342 -3.79 -4.34 -31.42
CA VAL A 342 -3.55 -4.73 -32.83
C VAL A 342 -3.44 -3.54 -33.79
N SER A 343 -4.00 -2.38 -33.45
CA SER A 343 -3.96 -1.16 -34.29
C SER A 343 -2.70 -0.34 -34.09
N ARG A 344 -2.02 -0.51 -32.95
CA ARG A 344 -0.75 0.17 -32.67
C ARG A 344 0.36 -0.31 -33.62
N PRO A 345 1.31 0.58 -33.97
CA PRO A 345 2.56 0.18 -34.58
C PRO A 345 3.25 -0.89 -33.72
N VAL A 346 3.82 -1.90 -34.36
CA VAL A 346 4.45 -3.02 -33.68
C VAL A 346 5.92 -2.68 -33.47
N TYR A 347 6.43 -2.94 -32.26
CA TYR A 347 7.86 -2.84 -32.01
C TYR A 347 8.58 -4.07 -32.58
N GLU A 348 9.33 -3.87 -33.66
CA GLU A 348 10.07 -4.94 -34.36
C GLU A 348 11.52 -5.09 -33.87
N GLY A 349 11.85 -4.55 -32.68
CA GLY A 349 13.22 -4.55 -32.16
C GLY A 349 14.12 -3.45 -32.73
N VAL A 350 13.59 -2.59 -33.60
CA VAL A 350 14.36 -1.54 -34.31
C VAL A 350 14.08 -0.16 -33.73
N ASP A 351 15.13 0.67 -33.66
CA ASP A 351 15.01 2.10 -33.34
C ASP A 351 14.32 2.84 -34.50
N THR A 352 13.12 3.36 -34.23
CA THR A 352 12.35 4.16 -35.18
C THR A 352 12.29 5.63 -34.80
N LEU A 353 12.87 6.01 -33.65
CA LEU A 353 13.01 7.40 -33.22
C LEU A 353 14.19 8.08 -33.92
N ALA A 354 15.35 7.41 -33.95
CA ALA A 354 16.59 7.94 -34.56
C ALA A 354 16.46 8.34 -36.05
N PRO A 355 15.75 7.60 -36.93
CA PRO A 355 15.62 7.98 -38.34
C PRO A 355 14.57 9.08 -38.61
N LEU A 356 13.84 9.56 -37.60
CA LEU A 356 12.88 10.64 -37.80
C LEU A 356 13.62 11.90 -38.27
N ASN A 357 13.07 12.57 -39.30
CA ASN A 357 13.58 13.85 -39.77
C ASN A 357 13.11 15.01 -38.85
N ARG A 358 13.34 14.88 -37.54
CA ARG A 358 13.00 15.84 -36.49
C ARG A 358 14.16 15.90 -35.50
N PRO A 359 14.44 17.05 -34.86
CA PRO A 359 15.57 17.21 -33.95
C PRO A 359 15.31 16.60 -32.57
N ILE A 360 14.83 15.35 -32.51
CA ILE A 360 14.51 14.64 -31.26
C ILE A 360 15.63 13.65 -30.97
N PHE A 361 16.28 13.79 -29.81
CA PHE A 361 17.36 12.92 -29.37
C PHE A 361 17.02 12.36 -27.99
N LEU A 362 17.04 11.04 -27.85
CA LEU A 362 16.76 10.35 -26.60
C LEU A 362 17.58 9.07 -26.56
N GLU A 363 18.43 8.94 -25.56
CA GLU A 363 19.23 7.75 -25.31
C GLU A 363 19.10 7.32 -23.85
N VAL A 364 19.07 6.00 -23.66
CA VAL A 364 19.15 5.37 -22.33
C VAL A 364 20.50 4.69 -22.25
N ASP A 365 21.38 5.26 -21.43
CA ASP A 365 22.74 4.77 -21.23
C ASP A 365 22.75 3.48 -20.38
N GLU A 366 21.85 3.40 -19.40
CA GLU A 366 21.84 2.33 -18.39
C GLU A 366 20.43 2.08 -17.83
N ILE A 367 20.17 0.82 -17.45
CA ILE A 367 18.97 0.43 -16.70
C ILE A 367 19.38 -0.23 -15.39
N VAL A 368 18.84 0.30 -14.29
CA VAL A 368 18.95 -0.29 -12.95
C VAL A 368 17.61 -0.94 -12.60
N ARG A 369 17.64 -2.20 -12.16
CA ARG A 369 16.42 -2.90 -11.72
C ARG A 369 16.04 -2.39 -10.34
N GLY A 370 14.87 -1.76 -10.21
CA GLY A 370 14.34 -1.20 -8.98
C GLY A 370 13.54 -2.22 -8.15
N GLY A 371 13.90 -3.50 -8.26
CA GLY A 371 13.13 -4.63 -7.78
C GLY A 371 12.42 -5.43 -8.89
N THR A 372 11.35 -6.11 -8.50
CA THR A 372 10.48 -7.01 -9.25
C THR A 372 9.41 -6.22 -10.00
N ASP A 373 9.06 -5.06 -9.46
CA ASP A 373 7.96 -4.23 -9.96
C ASP A 373 8.40 -2.91 -10.59
N GLY A 374 9.69 -2.73 -10.89
CA GLY A 374 10.08 -1.54 -11.64
C GLY A 374 11.54 -1.43 -12.07
N VAL A 375 11.77 -0.47 -12.96
CA VAL A 375 13.07 -0.15 -13.54
C VAL A 375 13.35 1.34 -13.45
N VAL A 376 14.62 1.68 -13.26
CA VAL A 376 15.12 3.05 -13.37
C VAL A 376 15.95 3.16 -14.64
N LEU A 377 15.54 4.06 -15.52
CA LEU A 377 16.23 4.40 -16.75
C LEU A 377 17.16 5.58 -16.48
N ILE A 378 18.42 5.47 -16.87
CA ILE A 378 19.40 6.55 -16.76
C ILE A 378 19.87 6.89 -18.17
N GLY A 379 19.77 8.15 -18.55
CA GLY A 379 20.05 8.56 -19.92
C GLY A 379 20.07 10.06 -20.12
N TRP A 380 19.85 10.50 -21.35
CA TRP A 380 19.77 11.90 -21.72
C TRP A 380 18.75 12.14 -22.84
N ARG A 381 18.21 13.37 -22.90
CA ARG A 381 17.25 13.77 -23.93
C ARG A 381 17.45 15.22 -24.37
N VAL A 382 17.17 15.48 -25.65
CA VAL A 382 17.11 16.81 -26.25
C VAL A 382 15.92 16.85 -27.23
N ASP A 383 14.92 17.69 -26.95
CA ASP A 383 13.73 17.87 -27.79
C ASP A 383 13.42 19.38 -27.92
N PRO A 384 14.16 20.12 -28.76
CA PRO A 384 14.06 21.57 -28.88
C PRO A 384 12.72 22.01 -29.47
N THR A 385 12.04 21.12 -30.19
CA THR A 385 10.73 21.39 -30.82
C THR A 385 9.56 20.92 -29.96
N GLN A 386 9.81 20.44 -28.74
CA GLN A 386 8.79 19.92 -27.81
C GLN A 386 7.81 18.97 -28.51
N SER A 387 8.35 18.09 -29.35
CA SER A 387 7.57 17.21 -30.22
C SER A 387 7.16 15.91 -29.54
N ILE A 388 7.77 15.55 -28.40
CA ILE A 388 7.38 14.39 -27.60
C ILE A 388 6.15 14.74 -26.75
N ALA A 389 5.04 14.03 -26.97
CA ALA A 389 3.85 14.14 -26.12
C ALA A 389 3.94 13.22 -24.90
N THR A 390 4.27 11.94 -25.09
CA THR A 390 4.40 10.98 -23.99
C THR A 390 5.51 9.96 -24.25
N ILE A 391 6.17 9.53 -23.17
CA ILE A 391 7.11 8.40 -23.17
C ILE A 391 6.56 7.33 -22.24
N ARG A 392 6.40 6.11 -22.74
CA ARG A 392 6.06 4.92 -21.97
C ARG A 392 7.20 3.92 -22.00
N VAL A 393 7.45 3.30 -20.87
CA VAL A 393 8.26 2.08 -20.81
C VAL A 393 7.34 0.89 -20.99
N ARG A 394 7.77 -0.05 -21.82
CA ARG A 394 7.01 -1.25 -22.19
C ARG A 394 7.84 -2.48 -21.89
N SER A 395 7.17 -3.55 -21.49
CA SER A 395 7.72 -4.91 -21.48
C SER A 395 6.71 -5.83 -22.16
N GLY A 396 7.03 -6.30 -23.36
CA GLY A 396 6.05 -6.98 -24.21
C GLY A 396 4.85 -6.10 -24.58
N VAL A 397 3.66 -6.72 -24.71
CA VAL A 397 2.42 -6.04 -25.17
C VAL A 397 1.52 -5.54 -24.05
N LEU A 398 1.48 -6.21 -22.91
CA LEU A 398 0.53 -5.86 -21.85
C LEU A 398 1.14 -4.92 -20.81
N ALA A 399 2.42 -5.11 -20.48
CA ALA A 399 3.05 -4.28 -19.47
C ALA A 399 3.43 -2.91 -20.05
N SER A 400 2.85 -1.84 -19.53
CA SER A 400 3.13 -0.47 -19.93
C SER A 400 3.06 0.47 -18.73
N GLN A 401 4.02 1.36 -18.64
CA GLN A 401 3.99 2.45 -17.67
C GLN A 401 4.38 3.76 -18.35
N PRO A 402 3.50 4.79 -18.36
CA PRO A 402 3.94 6.15 -18.70
C PRO A 402 4.92 6.64 -17.64
N LEU A 403 6.01 7.25 -18.09
CA LEU A 403 6.98 7.82 -17.17
C LEU A 403 6.44 9.09 -16.48
N GLY A 404 5.57 9.86 -17.15
CA GLY A 404 4.84 10.98 -16.55
C GLY A 404 5.78 11.96 -15.83
N GLU A 405 5.45 12.29 -14.58
CA GLU A 405 6.28 13.15 -13.72
C GLU A 405 7.48 12.43 -13.08
N ARG A 406 7.67 11.11 -13.25
CA ARG A 406 8.67 10.33 -12.50
C ARG A 406 10.10 10.45 -13.06
N TRP A 407 10.59 11.67 -13.22
CA TRP A 407 11.93 11.95 -13.73
C TRP A 407 12.65 12.91 -12.80
N LEU A 408 13.93 12.66 -12.59
CA LEU A 408 14.87 13.66 -12.08
C LEU A 408 15.82 14.05 -13.19
N THR A 409 16.16 15.33 -13.25
CA THR A 409 17.07 15.87 -14.25
C THR A 409 18.49 15.90 -13.71
N VAL A 410 19.46 15.50 -14.53
CA VAL A 410 20.88 15.41 -14.17
C VAL A 410 21.69 16.30 -15.11
N ASP A 411 22.72 16.97 -14.60
CA ASP A 411 23.64 17.72 -15.47
C ASP A 411 24.42 16.76 -16.37
N ARG A 412 24.47 17.09 -17.66
CA ARG A 412 25.25 16.38 -18.68
C ARG A 412 26.04 17.39 -19.51
N PRO A 413 27.22 17.83 -19.00
CA PRO A 413 28.03 18.85 -19.66
C PRO A 413 28.42 18.47 -21.08
N ASP A 414 28.70 17.19 -21.32
CA ASP A 414 29.03 16.63 -22.63
C ASP A 414 27.90 16.82 -23.65
N ILE A 415 26.65 16.63 -23.23
CA ILE A 415 25.47 16.84 -24.08
C ILE A 415 25.17 18.32 -24.26
N ARG A 416 25.27 19.12 -23.19
CA ARG A 416 25.11 20.59 -23.24
C ARG A 416 26.07 21.23 -24.24
N ASP A 417 27.34 20.88 -24.17
CA ASP A 417 28.39 21.48 -25.01
C ASP A 417 28.27 21.08 -26.48
N THR A 418 27.68 19.92 -26.75
CA THR A 418 27.52 19.38 -28.12
C THR A 418 26.18 19.76 -28.74
N LEU A 419 25.07 19.32 -28.15
CA LEU A 419 23.72 19.48 -28.69
C LEU A 419 23.04 20.73 -28.14
N GLY A 420 23.24 21.06 -26.86
CA GLY A 420 22.66 22.26 -26.26
C GLY A 420 23.06 23.54 -27.00
N ARG A 421 24.37 23.73 -27.24
CA ARG A 421 24.88 24.86 -28.03
C ARG A 421 24.40 24.86 -29.48
N ARG A 422 24.25 23.69 -30.10
CA ARG A 422 23.80 23.56 -31.50
C ARG A 422 22.36 24.07 -31.69
N PHE A 423 21.51 23.91 -30.68
CA PHE A 423 20.10 24.30 -30.72
C PHE A 423 19.78 25.51 -29.83
N ASP A 424 20.80 26.23 -29.33
CA ASP A 424 20.67 27.39 -28.46
C ASP A 424 19.83 27.13 -27.19
N LEU A 425 20.04 25.95 -26.59
CA LEU A 425 19.38 25.54 -25.35
C LEU A 425 20.28 25.85 -24.15
N ASP A 426 19.86 26.80 -23.31
CA ASP A 426 20.60 27.25 -22.13
C ASP A 426 20.03 26.67 -20.82
N HIS A 427 20.18 25.36 -20.64
CA HIS A 427 19.92 24.70 -19.36
C HIS A 427 20.89 23.54 -19.12
N ALA A 428 21.20 23.22 -17.86
CA ALA A 428 22.07 22.08 -17.52
C ALA A 428 21.36 20.72 -17.69
N GLY A 429 20.03 20.72 -17.74
CA GLY A 429 19.19 19.56 -17.53
C GLY A 429 18.99 18.61 -18.72
N PHE A 430 20.06 18.13 -19.35
CA PHE A 430 19.95 17.21 -20.48
C PHE A 430 19.95 15.73 -20.07
N GLY A 431 20.50 15.38 -18.90
CA GLY A 431 20.46 14.04 -18.36
C GLY A 431 19.17 13.76 -17.58
N PHE A 432 18.85 12.49 -17.40
CA PHE A 432 17.75 12.07 -16.55
C PHE A 432 18.01 10.75 -15.81
N GLN A 433 17.30 10.59 -14.69
CA GLN A 433 16.93 9.29 -14.16
C GLN A 433 15.40 9.21 -14.07
N ALA A 434 14.79 8.14 -14.57
CA ALA A 434 13.34 8.01 -14.64
C ALA A 434 12.88 6.65 -14.13
N TYR A 435 11.89 6.62 -13.25
CA TYR A 435 11.36 5.39 -12.66
C TYR A 435 10.06 4.96 -13.34
N ALA A 436 10.03 3.70 -13.79
CA ALA A 436 8.83 3.04 -14.28
C ALA A 436 8.48 1.85 -13.37
N ALA A 437 7.35 1.95 -12.66
CA ALA A 437 6.74 0.82 -11.98
C ALA A 437 6.03 -0.07 -13.00
N ILE A 438 6.58 -1.24 -13.29
CA ILE A 438 6.05 -2.20 -14.24
C ILE A 438 6.04 -3.58 -13.55
N PRO A 439 4.96 -3.92 -12.83
CA PRO A 439 4.86 -5.22 -12.17
C PRO A 439 5.01 -6.38 -13.15
N GLY A 440 5.84 -7.36 -12.81
CA GLY A 440 6.03 -8.58 -13.61
C GLY A 440 6.68 -8.38 -14.98
N TYR A 441 7.44 -7.30 -15.17
CA TYR A 441 8.12 -7.03 -16.45
C TYR A 441 9.17 -8.11 -16.78
N ASP A 442 9.30 -8.44 -18.06
CA ASP A 442 10.45 -9.17 -18.60
C ASP A 442 11.58 -8.18 -18.95
N PRO A 443 12.75 -8.23 -18.28
CA PRO A 443 13.89 -7.37 -18.57
C PRO A 443 14.43 -7.51 -20.00
N ALA A 444 14.22 -8.66 -20.66
CA ALA A 444 14.68 -8.90 -22.02
C ALA A 444 13.77 -8.26 -23.08
N GLN A 445 12.56 -7.84 -22.70
CA GLN A 445 11.56 -7.28 -23.62
C GLN A 445 11.30 -5.78 -23.37
N LEU A 446 12.25 -5.07 -22.74
CA LEU A 446 12.11 -3.66 -22.43
C LEU A 446 12.35 -2.78 -23.67
N TYR A 447 11.47 -1.82 -23.91
CA TYR A 447 11.63 -0.76 -24.92
C TYR A 447 10.86 0.51 -24.51
N LEU A 448 11.15 1.64 -25.16
CA LEU A 448 10.34 2.85 -25.04
C LEU A 448 9.37 2.96 -26.23
N GLU A 449 8.14 3.33 -25.91
CA GLU A 449 7.13 3.82 -26.86
C GLU A 449 7.02 5.34 -26.67
N ILE A 450 7.31 6.10 -27.73
CA ILE A 450 7.28 7.55 -27.75
C ILE A 450 6.13 8.00 -28.66
N THR A 451 5.12 8.64 -28.07
CA THR A 451 4.05 9.30 -28.83
C THR A 451 4.45 10.75 -29.07
N LEU A 452 4.40 11.17 -30.34
CA LEU A 452 4.67 12.54 -30.75
C LEU A 452 3.39 13.40 -30.70
N SER A 453 3.55 14.71 -30.71
CA SER A 453 2.45 15.69 -30.61
C SER A 453 1.45 15.64 -31.77
N ASP A 454 1.83 15.05 -32.91
CA ASP A 454 0.96 14.81 -34.06
C ASP A 454 0.32 13.41 -34.06
N GLY A 455 0.50 12.63 -32.99
CA GLY A 455 -0.04 11.29 -32.83
C GLY A 455 0.82 10.18 -33.45
N ALA A 456 1.93 10.50 -34.12
CA ALA A 456 2.85 9.48 -34.60
C ALA A 456 3.52 8.76 -33.42
N VAL A 457 3.86 7.48 -33.62
CA VAL A 457 4.52 6.65 -32.60
C VAL A 457 5.88 6.23 -33.10
N ALA A 458 6.89 6.38 -32.25
CA ALA A 458 8.25 5.91 -32.45
C ALA A 458 8.69 5.01 -31.30
N PHE A 459 9.69 4.18 -31.55
CA PHE A 459 10.21 3.20 -30.61
C PHE A 459 11.71 3.36 -30.41
N LYS A 460 12.15 3.16 -29.17
CA LYS A 460 13.57 3.16 -28.80
C LYS A 460 13.92 1.85 -28.10
N PRO A 461 14.84 1.03 -28.64
CA PRO A 461 15.38 -0.13 -27.92
C PRO A 461 16.06 0.32 -26.63
N LEU A 462 15.96 -0.51 -25.60
CA LEU A 462 16.61 -0.28 -24.33
C LEU A 462 17.80 -1.26 -24.15
N PRO A 463 18.89 -0.85 -23.48
CA PRO A 463 19.98 -1.76 -23.17
C PRO A 463 19.53 -2.84 -22.19
N VAL A 464 20.26 -3.96 -22.13
CA VAL A 464 19.98 -5.01 -21.13
C VAL A 464 20.21 -4.45 -19.73
N ALA A 465 19.26 -4.71 -18.81
CA ALA A 465 19.37 -4.25 -17.44
C ALA A 465 20.63 -4.79 -16.74
N ALA A 466 21.46 -3.88 -16.25
CA ALA A 466 22.85 -4.18 -15.88
C ALA A 466 23.07 -4.33 -14.37
N GLN A 467 22.29 -3.62 -13.54
CA GLN A 467 22.54 -3.54 -12.08
C GLN A 467 21.28 -3.80 -11.24
N ALA A 468 21.48 -4.42 -10.07
CA ALA A 468 20.46 -4.69 -9.05
C ALA A 468 21.07 -4.70 -7.64
N GLY A 469 20.21 -4.83 -6.62
CA GLY A 469 20.63 -4.96 -5.22
C GLY A 469 21.45 -3.76 -4.71
N ARG A 470 22.40 -4.01 -3.79
CA ARG A 470 23.20 -2.94 -3.14
C ARG A 470 24.00 -2.09 -4.14
N GLY A 471 24.55 -2.71 -5.19
CA GLY A 471 25.28 -1.99 -6.24
C GLY A 471 24.37 -1.01 -6.98
N GLY A 472 23.15 -1.45 -7.34
CA GLY A 472 22.12 -0.60 -7.93
C GLY A 472 21.71 0.55 -7.02
N ILE A 473 21.49 0.31 -5.73
CA ILE A 473 21.16 1.36 -4.74
C ILE A 473 22.25 2.44 -4.71
N VAL A 474 23.52 2.05 -4.55
CA VAL A 474 24.65 3.00 -4.54
C VAL A 474 24.74 3.75 -5.85
N ARG A 475 24.51 3.08 -6.99
CA ARG A 475 24.54 3.67 -8.33
C ARG A 475 23.49 4.77 -8.51
N LEU A 476 22.25 4.53 -8.07
CA LEU A 476 21.16 5.51 -8.14
C LEU A 476 21.45 6.74 -7.28
N LEU A 477 21.89 6.50 -6.04
CA LEU A 477 22.10 7.56 -5.04
C LEU A 477 23.38 8.38 -5.28
N SER A 478 24.36 7.87 -6.03
CA SER A 478 25.61 8.59 -6.31
C SER A 478 25.47 9.68 -7.38
N GLY A 479 24.42 9.65 -8.21
CA GLY A 479 24.28 10.50 -9.39
C GLY A 479 23.36 11.71 -9.23
N MET A 480 23.17 12.21 -8.01
CA MET A 480 22.10 13.15 -7.69
C MET A 480 22.58 14.44 -7.01
N THR A 481 21.92 15.54 -7.37
CA THR A 481 21.90 16.79 -6.60
C THR A 481 20.45 17.05 -6.19
N VAL A 482 20.19 17.03 -4.88
CA VAL A 482 18.88 17.31 -4.31
C VAL A 482 18.80 18.77 -3.89
N THR A 483 17.65 19.40 -4.13
CA THR A 483 17.32 20.74 -3.61
C THR A 483 16.08 20.66 -2.72
N ALA A 484 15.87 21.70 -1.91
CA ALA A 484 14.69 21.78 -1.03
C ALA A 484 13.36 21.64 -1.81
N ASP A 485 13.31 22.16 -3.04
CA ASP A 485 12.08 22.20 -3.85
C ASP A 485 11.75 20.84 -4.49
N ASN A 486 12.75 20.00 -4.75
CA ASN A 486 12.57 18.74 -5.49
C ASN A 486 12.72 17.49 -4.64
N VAL A 487 13.23 17.60 -3.40
CA VAL A 487 13.55 16.44 -2.55
C VAL A 487 12.37 15.50 -2.36
N ARG A 488 11.19 16.01 -1.99
CA ARG A 488 10.01 15.16 -1.75
C ARG A 488 9.56 14.44 -3.03
N HIS A 489 9.60 15.15 -4.15
CA HIS A 489 9.23 14.57 -5.44
C HIS A 489 10.22 13.46 -5.84
N ILE A 490 11.52 13.75 -5.79
CA ILE A 490 12.57 12.80 -6.20
C ILE A 490 12.59 11.59 -5.27
N CYS A 491 12.64 11.81 -3.95
CA CYS A 491 12.69 10.73 -2.98
C CYS A 491 11.38 9.93 -2.98
N GLY A 492 10.20 10.55 -3.03
CA GLY A 492 8.93 9.82 -2.97
C GLY A 492 8.50 9.13 -4.28
N LYS A 493 8.79 9.73 -5.44
CA LYS A 493 8.28 9.22 -6.73
C LYS A 493 9.32 8.59 -7.66
N VAL A 494 10.60 8.94 -7.52
CA VAL A 494 11.65 8.53 -8.47
C VAL A 494 12.63 7.54 -7.85
N LEU A 495 13.21 7.85 -6.69
CA LEU A 495 14.30 7.06 -6.11
C LEU A 495 13.88 6.17 -4.94
N GLY A 496 12.96 6.62 -4.09
CA GLY A 496 12.52 5.86 -2.91
C GLY A 496 11.95 4.50 -3.29
N PRO A 497 10.91 4.42 -4.14
CA PRO A 497 10.32 3.14 -4.51
C PRO A 497 11.33 2.10 -5.04
N PRO A 498 12.21 2.41 -6.02
CA PRO A 498 13.19 1.44 -6.49
C PRO A 498 14.31 1.13 -5.47
N VAL A 499 14.72 2.10 -4.63
CA VAL A 499 15.72 1.86 -3.58
C VAL A 499 15.19 0.93 -2.50
N VAL A 500 13.98 1.19 -2.00
CA VAL A 500 13.29 0.36 -1.01
C VAL A 500 12.97 -1.02 -1.61
N GLY A 501 12.47 -1.07 -2.85
CA GLY A 501 12.18 -2.32 -3.56
C GLY A 501 13.41 -3.22 -3.71
N MET A 502 14.54 -2.67 -4.15
CA MET A 502 15.81 -3.40 -4.22
C MET A 502 16.26 -3.89 -2.84
N ASN A 503 16.07 -3.10 -1.77
CA ASN A 503 16.48 -3.51 -0.43
C ASN A 503 15.60 -4.65 0.11
N ARG A 504 14.28 -4.57 -0.07
CA ARG A 504 13.33 -5.64 0.31
C ARG A 504 13.67 -6.95 -0.38
N GLU A 505 13.88 -6.92 -1.69
CA GLU A 505 14.24 -8.13 -2.44
C GLU A 505 15.55 -8.73 -1.99
N ARG A 506 16.55 -7.88 -1.76
CA ARG A 506 17.84 -8.31 -1.27
C ARG A 506 17.69 -9.01 0.08
N ILE A 507 16.95 -8.42 1.03
CA ILE A 507 16.70 -9.00 2.35
C ILE A 507 15.83 -10.28 2.25
N ALA A 508 14.82 -10.31 1.38
CA ALA A 508 13.95 -11.47 1.20
C ALA A 508 14.66 -12.63 0.50
N ALA A 509 15.58 -12.34 -0.41
CA ALA A 509 16.46 -13.33 -1.03
C ALA A 509 17.58 -13.79 -0.07
N SER A 510 17.72 -13.14 1.08
CA SER A 510 18.69 -13.53 2.09
C SER A 510 18.33 -14.90 2.67
N GLY A 511 19.33 -15.78 2.77
CA GLY A 511 19.17 -17.05 3.46
C GLY A 511 19.01 -16.89 4.98
N THR A 512 18.67 -17.98 5.66
CA THR A 512 18.54 -18.00 7.12
C THR A 512 19.90 -17.74 7.79
N PRO A 513 20.00 -16.82 8.77
CA PRO A 513 21.22 -16.59 9.54
C PRO A 513 21.68 -17.86 10.28
N VAL A 514 22.99 -18.07 10.34
CA VAL A 514 23.57 -19.13 11.16
C VAL A 514 23.69 -18.65 12.59
N VAL A 515 23.12 -19.38 13.55
CA VAL A 515 23.20 -19.06 14.98
C VAL A 515 24.15 -20.04 15.68
N MET A 516 25.06 -19.51 16.48
CA MET A 516 26.06 -20.27 17.23
C MET A 516 26.10 -19.83 18.69
N ALA A 517 26.37 -20.77 19.59
CA ALA A 517 26.66 -20.46 20.99
C ALA A 517 28.17 -20.36 21.22
N LEU A 518 28.58 -19.33 21.96
CA LEU A 518 29.90 -19.21 22.58
C LEU A 518 29.73 -19.50 24.06
N GLY A 519 30.27 -20.64 24.52
CA GLY A 519 30.10 -21.10 25.90
C GLY A 519 28.71 -21.66 26.18
N THR A 520 28.38 -21.79 27.47
CA THR A 520 27.08 -22.28 27.95
C THR A 520 26.12 -21.12 28.09
N LEU A 521 25.07 -21.07 27.27
CA LEU A 521 24.03 -20.05 27.35
C LEU A 521 23.05 -20.36 28.48
N SER A 522 22.50 -19.32 29.12
CA SER A 522 21.35 -19.48 30.01
C SER A 522 20.13 -19.97 29.21
N PRO A 523 19.38 -20.97 29.70
CA PRO A 523 18.17 -21.44 29.02
C PRO A 523 16.97 -20.49 29.19
N ARG A 524 17.02 -19.59 30.17
CA ARG A 524 15.97 -18.60 30.47
C ARG A 524 16.60 -17.27 30.88
N PRO A 525 17.26 -16.57 29.94
CA PRO A 525 17.72 -15.23 30.21
C PRO A 525 16.52 -14.29 30.41
N ARG A 526 16.64 -13.30 31.27
CA ARG A 526 15.65 -12.26 31.50
C ARG A 526 15.61 -11.30 30.31
N CYS A 527 16.78 -10.83 29.86
CA CYS A 527 16.90 -9.96 28.69
C CYS A 527 17.85 -10.56 27.63
N SER A 528 17.50 -10.41 26.35
CA SER A 528 18.43 -10.58 25.23
C SER A 528 19.00 -9.21 24.85
N VAL A 529 20.29 -8.99 25.13
CA VAL A 529 21.02 -7.78 24.72
C VAL A 529 21.56 -7.99 23.31
N VAL A 530 20.93 -7.35 22.32
CA VAL A 530 21.20 -7.52 20.89
C VAL A 530 22.15 -6.45 20.41
N VAL A 531 23.31 -6.88 19.89
CA VAL A 531 24.40 -6.00 19.46
C VAL A 531 24.79 -6.27 18.00
N PRO A 532 24.35 -5.43 17.05
CA PRO A 532 24.81 -5.46 15.67
C PRO A 532 26.27 -4.99 15.56
N LEU A 533 27.06 -5.65 14.71
CA LEU A 533 28.47 -5.34 14.47
C LEU A 533 28.71 -5.06 12.99
N TYR A 534 29.22 -3.86 12.70
CA TYR A 534 29.67 -3.42 11.38
C TYR A 534 30.91 -2.53 11.49
N GLY A 535 31.92 -2.76 10.65
CA GLY A 535 33.12 -1.90 10.56
C GLY A 535 34.15 -2.13 11.67
N ARG A 536 33.84 -1.83 12.93
CA ARG A 536 34.77 -1.93 14.06
C ARG A 536 34.46 -3.13 14.96
N LEU A 537 34.93 -4.31 14.54
CA LEU A 537 34.72 -5.54 15.31
C LEU A 537 35.39 -5.50 16.69
N ASP A 538 36.46 -4.71 16.84
CA ASP A 538 37.18 -4.54 18.10
C ASP A 538 36.31 -3.95 19.22
N PHE A 539 35.22 -3.24 18.90
CA PHE A 539 34.28 -2.77 19.92
C PHE A 539 33.64 -3.89 20.73
N MET A 540 33.43 -5.07 20.12
CA MET A 540 32.99 -6.27 20.83
C MET A 540 33.91 -6.59 22.02
N MET A 541 35.23 -6.43 21.86
CA MET A 541 36.18 -6.74 22.92
C MET A 541 36.04 -5.80 24.11
N TYR A 542 35.95 -4.49 23.86
CA TYR A 542 35.78 -3.49 24.93
C TYR A 542 34.43 -3.66 25.62
N GLN A 543 33.38 -3.91 24.84
CA GLN A 543 32.04 -4.10 25.37
C GLN A 543 31.95 -5.36 26.22
N MET A 544 32.47 -6.51 25.76
CA MET A 544 32.50 -7.73 26.58
C MET A 544 33.35 -7.56 27.84
N ALA A 545 34.47 -6.83 27.77
CA ALA A 545 35.29 -6.56 28.95
C ALA A 545 34.47 -5.79 30.01
N LEU A 546 33.84 -4.69 29.63
CA LEU A 546 33.10 -3.84 30.55
C LEU A 546 31.80 -4.49 31.02
N LEU A 547 31.10 -5.24 30.17
CA LEU A 547 29.92 -6.00 30.58
C LEU A 547 30.25 -7.15 31.53
N SER A 548 31.45 -7.73 31.43
CA SER A 548 31.90 -8.78 32.37
C SER A 548 32.09 -8.24 33.78
N GLU A 549 32.43 -6.96 33.92
CA GLU A 549 32.54 -6.26 35.20
C GLU A 549 31.19 -5.72 35.68
N ALA A 550 30.30 -5.35 34.75
CA ALA A 550 28.97 -4.81 35.02
C ALA A 550 27.97 -5.87 35.53
N GLY A 551 28.12 -7.14 35.15
CA GLY A 551 27.22 -8.21 35.56
C GLY A 551 25.99 -8.31 34.65
N LEU A 552 26.01 -9.30 33.74
CA LEU A 552 24.85 -9.74 32.95
C LEU A 552 24.51 -11.20 33.33
N THR A 553 24.35 -11.46 34.63
CA THR A 553 24.26 -12.84 35.14
C THR A 553 22.94 -13.52 34.83
N GLU A 554 21.86 -12.73 34.70
CA GLU A 554 20.52 -13.23 34.35
C GLU A 554 20.17 -13.00 32.88
N ASP A 555 21.06 -12.37 32.11
CA ASP A 555 20.79 -11.91 30.75
C ASP A 555 21.68 -12.64 29.73
N GLU A 556 21.35 -12.57 28.45
CA GLU A 556 22.21 -13.09 27.38
C GLU A 556 22.69 -11.98 26.45
N LEU A 557 23.92 -12.13 25.93
CA LEU A 557 24.44 -11.30 24.85
C LEU A 557 24.22 -11.98 23.51
N VAL A 558 23.71 -11.22 22.53
CA VAL A 558 23.49 -11.67 21.16
C VAL A 558 24.24 -10.75 20.19
N TYR A 559 25.41 -11.19 19.73
CA TYR A 559 26.21 -10.46 18.74
C TYR A 559 25.81 -10.85 17.32
N VAL A 560 25.53 -9.87 16.47
CA VAL A 560 25.15 -10.08 15.06
C VAL A 560 26.22 -9.50 14.16
N LEU A 561 26.86 -10.33 13.33
CA LEU A 561 27.86 -9.85 12.37
C LEU A 561 27.19 -9.41 11.07
N ASP A 562 27.04 -8.11 10.86
CA ASP A 562 26.47 -7.54 9.63
C ASP A 562 27.52 -7.35 8.51
N GLN A 563 28.59 -8.15 8.53
CA GLN A 563 29.68 -8.16 7.52
C GLN A 563 30.16 -9.59 7.29
N PRO A 564 29.39 -10.42 6.56
CA PRO A 564 29.68 -11.85 6.40
C PRO A 564 31.10 -12.14 5.87
N GLU A 565 31.66 -11.26 5.05
CA GLU A 565 33.02 -11.35 4.53
C GLU A 565 34.11 -11.34 5.62
N ARG A 566 33.80 -10.84 6.83
CA ARG A 566 34.69 -10.82 8.00
C ARG A 566 34.40 -11.91 9.03
N LYS A 567 33.59 -12.92 8.67
CA LYS A 567 33.18 -14.03 9.56
C LYS A 567 34.36 -14.68 10.30
N THR A 568 35.46 -14.96 9.62
CA THR A 568 36.62 -15.63 10.23
C THR A 568 37.28 -14.76 11.31
N GLU A 569 37.49 -13.48 11.02
CA GLU A 569 38.07 -12.51 11.96
C GLU A 569 37.18 -12.37 13.19
N PHE A 570 35.88 -12.16 12.98
CA PHE A 570 34.90 -12.05 14.04
C PHE A 570 34.84 -13.29 14.93
N LEU A 571 34.75 -14.50 14.36
CA LEU A 571 34.70 -15.73 15.16
C LEU A 571 35.97 -15.95 15.99
N ASN A 572 37.14 -15.56 15.48
CA ASN A 572 38.39 -15.63 16.22
C ASN A 572 38.42 -14.63 17.39
N LEU A 573 37.94 -13.41 17.15
CA LEU A 573 37.82 -12.38 18.18
C LEU A 573 36.82 -12.82 19.26
N ALA A 574 35.64 -13.29 18.85
CA ALA A 574 34.57 -13.69 19.74
C ALA A 574 34.97 -14.87 20.65
N ARG A 575 35.66 -15.88 20.09
CA ARG A 575 36.23 -16.98 20.87
C ARG A 575 37.32 -16.51 21.85
N SER A 576 38.14 -15.54 21.44
CA SER A 576 39.18 -14.98 22.30
C SER A 576 38.60 -14.18 23.44
N CYS A 577 37.57 -13.36 23.19
CA CYS A 577 36.85 -12.60 24.20
C CYS A 577 36.15 -13.54 25.19
N HIS A 578 35.43 -14.55 24.70
CA HIS A 578 34.81 -15.56 25.55
C HIS A 578 35.82 -16.24 26.49
N ARG A 579 36.98 -16.69 25.98
CA ARG A 579 38.03 -17.29 26.81
C ARG A 579 38.61 -16.32 27.85
N ARG A 580 38.70 -15.03 27.51
CA ARG A 580 39.35 -14.02 28.37
C ARG A 580 38.43 -13.52 29.47
N PHE A 581 37.17 -13.26 29.13
CA PHE A 581 36.19 -12.62 30.01
C PHE A 581 35.16 -13.61 30.58
N ALA A 582 35.22 -14.89 30.18
CA ALA A 582 34.31 -15.95 30.61
C ALA A 582 32.81 -15.64 30.37
N MET A 583 32.50 -14.70 29.47
CA MET A 583 31.13 -14.33 29.12
C MET A 583 30.60 -15.22 28.00
N PRO A 584 29.50 -15.96 28.23
CA PRO A 584 28.81 -16.65 27.15
C PRO A 584 28.09 -15.65 26.25
N ALA A 585 27.98 -15.96 24.96
CA ALA A 585 27.26 -15.13 24.00
C ALA A 585 26.68 -15.96 22.86
N ARG A 586 25.53 -15.55 22.38
CA ARG A 586 24.97 -16.02 21.11
C ARG A 586 25.57 -15.19 19.99
N VAL A 587 25.92 -15.87 18.90
CA VAL A 587 26.47 -15.26 17.70
C VAL A 587 25.53 -15.55 16.54
N VAL A 588 25.17 -14.50 15.80
CA VAL A 588 24.31 -14.58 14.62
C VAL A 588 25.10 -14.12 13.40
N LEU A 589 25.06 -14.94 12.35
CA LEU A 589 25.80 -14.74 11.11
C LEU A 589 24.81 -14.74 9.93
N PRO A 590 24.22 -13.58 9.59
CA PRO A 590 23.50 -13.41 8.34
C PRO A 590 24.38 -13.75 7.12
N PRO A 591 23.81 -14.26 6.02
CA PRO A 591 24.57 -14.60 4.82
C PRO A 591 25.00 -13.36 4.00
N GLU A 592 24.36 -12.22 4.23
CA GLU A 592 24.71 -10.92 3.63
C GLU A 592 24.60 -9.79 4.67
N ASN A 593 25.05 -8.59 4.30
CA ASN A 593 24.84 -7.38 5.10
C ASN A 593 23.36 -6.95 5.04
N LEU A 594 22.60 -7.11 6.12
CA LEU A 594 21.18 -6.76 6.21
C LEU A 594 20.96 -5.27 6.53
N GLY A 595 21.98 -4.55 6.98
CA GLY A 595 21.85 -3.22 7.56
C GLY A 595 21.42 -3.27 9.02
N PHE A 596 21.38 -2.12 9.70
CA PHE A 596 21.13 -2.04 11.13
C PHE A 596 19.79 -2.67 11.54
N ALA A 597 18.69 -2.29 10.87
CA ALA A 597 17.36 -2.83 11.14
C ALA A 597 17.32 -4.37 10.99
N GLY A 598 17.79 -4.89 9.86
CA GLY A 598 17.77 -6.32 9.59
C GLY A 598 18.71 -7.13 10.51
N ALA A 599 19.89 -6.61 10.84
CA ALA A 599 20.81 -7.23 11.79
C ALA A 599 20.23 -7.25 13.21
N SER A 600 19.65 -6.14 13.67
CA SER A 600 18.97 -6.05 14.96
C SER A 600 17.81 -7.04 15.06
N ASN A 601 16.97 -7.13 14.02
CA ASN A 601 15.86 -8.08 13.97
C ASN A 601 16.32 -9.54 13.96
N ALA A 602 17.41 -9.85 13.24
CA ALA A 602 18.02 -11.19 13.26
C ALA A 602 18.53 -11.56 14.66
N GLY A 603 19.11 -10.60 15.38
CA GLY A 603 19.54 -10.78 16.77
C GLY A 603 18.36 -10.97 17.73
N MET A 604 17.31 -10.14 17.60
CA MET A 604 16.07 -10.27 18.37
C MET A 604 15.43 -11.65 18.21
N THR A 605 15.36 -12.14 16.97
CA THR A 605 14.80 -13.46 16.62
C THR A 605 15.64 -14.62 17.17
N ALA A 606 16.97 -14.44 17.24
CA ALA A 606 17.86 -15.47 17.75
C ALA A 606 17.90 -15.53 19.29
N GLY A 607 17.71 -14.39 19.96
CA GLY A 607 17.59 -14.29 21.42
C GLY A 607 16.27 -14.85 21.94
N VAL A 608 16.23 -15.18 23.24
CA VAL A 608 15.12 -15.89 23.90
C VAL A 608 14.67 -15.26 25.22
N GLY A 609 15.22 -14.11 25.62
CA GLY A 609 14.88 -13.46 26.89
C GLY A 609 13.58 -12.64 26.82
N ASP A 610 12.85 -12.54 27.94
CA ASP A 610 11.54 -11.88 28.02
C ASP A 610 11.57 -10.39 27.63
N TYR A 611 12.73 -9.75 27.78
CA TYR A 611 13.03 -8.42 27.27
C TYR A 611 14.04 -8.47 26.12
N VAL A 612 13.98 -7.46 25.26
CA VAL A 612 14.95 -7.23 24.19
C VAL A 612 15.58 -5.85 24.44
N CYS A 613 16.90 -5.82 24.60
CA CYS A 613 17.67 -4.59 24.69
C CYS A 613 18.51 -4.44 23.42
N PHE A 614 18.10 -3.58 22.50
CA PHE A 614 18.96 -3.20 21.38
C PHE A 614 20.06 -2.29 21.91
N LEU A 615 21.31 -2.61 21.57
CA LEU A 615 22.48 -1.90 22.06
C LEU A 615 23.52 -1.78 20.96
N ASN A 616 23.94 -0.56 20.66
CA ASN A 616 25.03 -0.33 19.71
C ASN A 616 26.36 -0.91 20.21
N SER A 617 27.20 -1.38 19.29
CA SER A 617 28.49 -2.02 19.65
C SER A 617 29.48 -1.11 20.39
N ASP A 618 29.37 0.19 20.18
CA ASP A 618 30.18 1.26 20.78
C ASP A 618 29.49 1.94 21.98
N VAL A 619 28.43 1.33 22.52
CA VAL A 619 27.82 1.73 23.79
C VAL A 619 28.34 0.84 24.90
N VAL A 620 28.82 1.48 25.97
CA VAL A 620 29.44 0.80 27.12
C VAL A 620 28.89 1.33 28.46
N PRO A 621 28.67 0.45 29.45
CA PRO A 621 28.08 0.84 30.72
C PRO A 621 29.04 1.65 31.59
N ILE A 622 28.50 2.59 32.38
CA ILE A 622 29.24 3.32 33.42
C ILE A 622 29.14 2.61 34.77
N THR A 623 27.98 2.05 35.08
CA THR A 623 27.70 1.31 36.31
C THR A 623 27.21 -0.10 35.98
N GLY A 624 27.37 -1.04 36.92
CA GLY A 624 26.99 -2.44 36.70
C GLY A 624 25.47 -2.69 36.67
N ASP A 625 24.72 -1.92 37.45
CA ASP A 625 23.28 -2.05 37.66
C ASP A 625 22.41 -1.44 36.55
N TRP A 626 23.00 -1.01 35.44
CA TRP A 626 22.30 -0.24 34.39
C TRP A 626 21.10 -1.00 33.81
N LEU A 627 21.26 -2.28 33.47
CA LEU A 627 20.21 -3.09 32.85
C LEU A 627 19.14 -3.48 33.88
N ASP A 628 19.56 -3.82 35.10
CA ASP A 628 18.64 -4.10 36.22
C ASP A 628 17.69 -2.92 36.46
N ARG A 629 18.23 -1.69 36.46
CA ARG A 629 17.43 -0.48 36.65
C ARG A 629 16.48 -0.21 35.50
N LEU A 630 16.90 -0.43 34.26
CA LEU A 630 16.01 -0.30 33.10
C LEU A 630 14.90 -1.35 33.13
N VAL A 631 15.22 -2.62 33.41
CA VAL A 631 14.22 -3.69 33.52
C VAL A 631 13.24 -3.39 34.66
N ALA A 632 13.72 -3.03 35.85
CA ALA A 632 12.87 -2.69 36.99
C ALA A 632 11.93 -1.50 36.68
N ALA A 633 12.43 -0.46 36.01
CA ALA A 633 11.60 0.67 35.59
C ALA A 633 10.56 0.27 34.53
N MET A 634 10.94 -0.60 33.60
CA MET A 634 10.05 -1.14 32.58
C MET A 634 9.00 -2.09 33.17
N GLU A 635 9.29 -2.79 34.28
CA GLU A 635 8.33 -3.62 35.03
C GLU A 635 7.35 -2.77 35.84
N ALA A 636 7.84 -1.69 36.46
CA ALA A 636 7.05 -0.81 37.30
C ALA A 636 5.93 -0.08 36.54
N ASP A 637 6.09 0.14 35.23
CA ASP A 637 5.11 0.85 34.40
C ASP A 637 4.83 0.13 33.07
N PRO A 638 3.70 -0.62 32.99
CA PRO A 638 3.26 -1.28 31.77
C PRO A 638 2.90 -0.33 30.61
N GLY A 639 2.71 0.97 30.87
CA GLY A 639 2.43 1.97 29.84
C GLY A 639 3.67 2.35 29.01
N ILE A 640 4.88 2.02 29.47
CA ILE A 640 6.12 2.23 28.72
C ILE A 640 6.29 1.11 27.68
N GLY A 641 6.33 1.49 26.41
CA GLY A 641 6.62 0.54 25.32
C GLY A 641 8.10 0.49 24.92
N ILE A 642 8.83 1.61 25.06
CA ILE A 642 10.29 1.69 24.83
C ILE A 642 10.91 2.49 25.95
N LEU A 643 11.96 1.94 26.57
CA LEU A 643 12.75 2.63 27.57
C LEU A 643 14.21 2.79 27.11
N GLY A 644 14.69 4.02 27.04
CA GLY A 644 16.09 4.35 26.80
C GLY A 644 16.83 4.78 28.07
N ALA A 645 18.12 5.08 27.92
CA ALA A 645 18.99 5.65 28.94
C ALA A 645 19.62 6.96 28.44
N GLN A 646 20.25 7.71 29.34
CA GLN A 646 21.12 8.81 28.91
C GLN A 646 22.42 8.26 28.34
N LEU A 647 22.73 8.64 27.11
CA LEU A 647 24.01 8.31 26.47
C LEU A 647 24.90 9.54 26.46
N LEU A 648 26.15 9.37 26.89
CA LEU A 648 27.12 10.44 27.06
C LEU A 648 28.26 10.30 26.05
N PHE A 649 28.79 11.44 25.64
CA PHE A 649 30.10 11.53 25.03
C PHE A 649 31.20 11.18 26.04
N GLU A 650 32.41 10.92 25.54
CA GLU A 650 33.60 10.62 26.36
C GLU A 650 34.00 11.75 27.31
N ASP A 651 33.60 12.98 27.01
CA ASP A 651 33.82 14.16 27.86
C ASP A 651 32.74 14.32 28.96
N GLY A 652 31.78 13.39 29.02
CA GLY A 652 30.68 13.39 29.98
C GLY A 652 29.50 14.29 29.62
N THR A 653 29.53 14.95 28.47
CA THR A 653 28.38 15.72 27.97
C THR A 653 27.30 14.79 27.41
N LEU A 654 26.05 15.26 27.43
CA LEU A 654 24.90 14.52 26.93
C LEU A 654 25.00 14.38 25.41
N GLN A 655 24.87 13.16 24.92
CA GLN A 655 24.73 12.87 23.50
C GLN A 655 23.28 12.53 23.15
N HIS A 656 22.64 11.68 23.96
CA HIS A 656 21.23 11.31 23.82
C HIS A 656 20.52 11.30 25.17
N GLY A 657 19.41 12.02 25.29
CA GLY A 657 18.54 12.05 26.49
C GLY A 657 17.06 11.84 26.14
N GLY A 658 16.81 11.18 25.01
CA GLY A 658 15.56 11.21 24.26
C GLY A 658 15.78 11.86 22.89
N MET A 659 14.82 11.66 22.00
CA MET A 659 14.77 12.27 20.67
C MET A 659 13.45 13.03 20.49
N ALA A 660 13.50 14.06 19.68
CA ALA A 660 12.34 14.81 19.21
C ALA A 660 12.34 14.83 17.68
N VAL A 661 11.37 15.52 17.08
CA VAL A 661 11.32 15.74 15.64
C VAL A 661 11.48 17.23 15.36
N GLN A 662 12.29 17.54 14.36
CA GLN A 662 12.46 18.87 13.80
C GLN A 662 12.08 18.84 12.32
N ARG A 663 11.45 19.89 11.81
CA ARG A 663 11.24 20.03 10.36
C ARG A 663 12.31 20.94 9.78
N LEU A 664 12.94 20.48 8.71
CA LEU A 664 14.08 21.18 8.09
C LEU A 664 13.67 21.81 6.76
N ALA A 665 13.70 23.15 6.69
CA ALA A 665 13.23 23.88 5.51
C ALA A 665 14.04 23.56 4.25
N ASN A 666 15.37 23.41 4.40
CA ASN A 666 16.29 23.03 3.32
C ASN A 666 16.08 21.60 2.78
N PHE A 667 15.25 20.80 3.44
CA PHE A 667 14.89 19.44 3.01
C PHE A 667 13.38 19.32 2.81
N GLY A 668 12.75 20.32 2.19
CA GLY A 668 11.33 20.28 1.83
C GLY A 668 10.40 20.21 3.04
N ASN A 669 10.83 20.76 4.19
CA ASN A 669 10.10 20.73 5.46
C ASN A 669 9.80 19.29 5.95
N MET A 670 10.62 18.32 5.55
CA MET A 670 10.50 16.92 6.01
C MET A 670 10.85 16.81 7.49
N PRO A 671 10.21 15.89 8.24
CA PRO A 671 10.53 15.60 9.63
C PRO A 671 11.86 14.83 9.74
N PHE A 672 12.74 15.29 10.62
CA PHE A 672 14.00 14.66 10.98
C PHE A 672 14.05 14.43 12.49
N PRO A 673 14.39 13.22 12.97
CA PRO A 673 14.74 13.00 14.35
C PRO A 673 15.92 13.89 14.76
N CYS A 674 15.81 14.51 15.92
CA CYS A 674 16.87 15.33 16.52
C CYS A 674 17.11 14.91 17.97
N HIS A 675 18.22 15.38 18.55
CA HIS A 675 18.64 15.04 19.91
C HIS A 675 18.64 16.29 20.82
N PRO A 676 17.51 16.59 21.48
CA PRO A 676 17.42 17.71 22.41
C PRO A 676 18.51 17.70 23.47
N GLY A 677 19.17 18.83 23.66
CA GLY A 677 20.21 18.99 24.68
C GLY A 677 21.55 18.31 24.37
N LYS A 678 21.77 17.79 23.16
CA LYS A 678 23.09 17.29 22.71
C LYS A 678 24.19 18.33 22.98
N GLY A 679 25.30 17.90 23.58
CA GLY A 679 26.43 18.73 24.01
C GLY A 679 26.23 19.50 25.33
N ARG A 680 25.07 19.37 25.99
CA ARG A 680 24.83 19.98 27.32
C ARG A 680 25.20 19.01 28.44
N LEU A 681 25.11 19.47 29.69
CA LEU A 681 25.25 18.57 30.85
C LEU A 681 24.06 17.60 30.94
N PRO A 682 24.28 16.33 31.32
CA PRO A 682 23.21 15.37 31.50
C PRO A 682 22.28 15.77 32.66
N ALA A 683 21.00 15.39 32.56
CA ALA A 683 20.07 15.67 33.65
C ALA A 683 20.51 14.90 34.91
N THR A 684 20.45 15.56 36.06
CA THR A 684 20.85 15.01 37.35
C THR A 684 19.60 14.63 38.14
N GLY A 685 19.29 13.33 38.18
CA GLY A 685 18.08 12.81 38.82
C GLY A 685 17.91 11.32 38.59
N ASP A 686 16.98 10.71 39.32
CA ASP A 686 16.64 9.28 39.23
C ASP A 686 15.17 9.13 38.83
N THR A 687 14.84 9.64 37.65
CA THR A 687 13.46 9.72 37.15
C THR A 687 13.32 9.09 35.77
N VAL A 688 12.18 8.44 35.55
CA VAL A 688 11.74 8.00 34.24
C VAL A 688 10.91 9.12 33.62
N ARG A 689 11.33 9.62 32.47
CA ARG A 689 10.74 10.79 31.81
C ARG A 689 10.25 10.43 30.42
N ASP A 690 9.04 10.86 30.10
CA ASP A 690 8.48 10.69 28.76
C ASP A 690 9.22 11.53 27.72
N VAL A 691 9.43 10.91 26.57
CA VAL A 691 10.05 11.54 25.40
C VAL A 691 9.27 11.16 24.16
N PRO A 692 9.26 11.99 23.11
CA PRO A 692 8.61 11.63 21.85
C PRO A 692 9.19 10.36 21.23
N LEU A 693 10.51 10.26 21.18
CA LEU A 693 11.26 9.20 20.52
C LEU A 693 12.48 8.80 21.37
N VAL A 694 13.00 7.59 21.17
CA VAL A 694 14.22 7.05 21.80
C VAL A 694 15.17 6.62 20.69
N THR A 695 16.49 6.78 20.86
CA THR A 695 17.47 6.37 19.85
C THR A 695 17.71 4.86 19.86
N GLY A 696 17.92 4.27 18.69
CA GLY A 696 18.25 2.85 18.52
C GLY A 696 19.58 2.42 19.14
N ALA A 697 20.41 3.38 19.55
CA ALA A 697 21.68 3.10 20.24
C ALA A 697 21.48 2.37 21.58
N LEU A 698 20.37 2.63 22.27
CA LEU A 698 19.93 1.83 23.42
C LEU A 698 18.39 1.88 23.55
N MET A 699 17.74 0.74 23.34
CA MET A 699 16.29 0.58 23.52
C MET A 699 15.99 -0.72 24.27
N LEU A 700 15.34 -0.62 25.42
CA LEU A 700 14.74 -1.75 26.12
C LEU A 700 13.25 -1.86 25.77
N MET A 701 12.81 -3.05 25.41
CA MET A 701 11.42 -3.37 25.06
C MET A 701 11.00 -4.73 25.62
N ARG A 702 9.70 -4.93 25.83
CA ARG A 702 9.14 -6.28 26.06
C ARG A 702 9.24 -7.07 24.76
N ARG A 703 9.70 -8.33 24.84
CA ARG A 703 9.79 -9.22 23.67
C ARG A 703 8.46 -9.30 22.92
N THR A 704 7.38 -9.55 23.65
CA THR A 704 6.04 -9.70 23.08
C THR A 704 5.62 -8.49 22.25
N LEU A 705 5.91 -7.27 22.73
CA LEU A 705 5.60 -6.04 22.02
C LEU A 705 6.47 -5.87 20.76
N VAL A 706 7.79 -6.02 20.87
CA VAL A 706 8.67 -5.82 19.71
C VAL A 706 8.44 -6.86 18.62
N GLU A 707 8.14 -8.12 18.99
CA GLU A 707 7.77 -9.18 18.05
C GLU A 707 6.42 -8.90 17.39
N GLU A 708 5.43 -8.43 18.16
CA GLU A 708 4.12 -8.01 17.63
C GLU A 708 4.24 -6.85 16.62
N LEU A 709 5.16 -5.92 16.87
CA LEU A 709 5.42 -4.78 15.98
C LEU A 709 6.32 -5.14 14.78
N GLY A 710 6.84 -6.37 14.73
CA GLY A 710 7.73 -6.83 13.66
C GLY A 710 9.17 -6.31 13.75
N GLY A 711 9.58 -5.74 14.90
CA GLY A 711 10.90 -5.14 15.10
C GLY A 711 11.13 -3.85 14.29
N PHE A 712 12.39 -3.58 13.96
CA PHE A 712 12.78 -2.45 13.13
C PHE A 712 12.32 -2.65 11.68
N ASP A 713 11.87 -1.58 11.03
CA ASP A 713 11.46 -1.66 9.63
C ASP A 713 12.67 -1.73 8.69
N THR A 714 12.71 -2.74 7.83
CA THR A 714 13.82 -2.92 6.89
C THR A 714 13.71 -2.06 5.64
N ASP A 715 12.65 -1.26 5.49
CA ASP A 715 12.57 -0.27 4.42
C ASP A 715 13.54 0.91 4.61
N TYR A 716 14.00 1.14 5.84
CA TYR A 716 15.08 2.08 6.13
C TYR A 716 16.41 1.43 5.76
N VAL A 717 16.87 1.74 4.55
CA VAL A 717 18.01 1.07 3.93
C VAL A 717 19.29 1.45 4.68
N VAL A 718 20.12 0.45 5.04
CA VAL A 718 21.36 0.56 5.84
C VAL A 718 21.13 1.01 7.29
N GLY A 719 20.39 2.09 7.52
CA GLY A 719 20.07 2.69 8.83
C GLY A 719 19.58 4.14 8.66
N ASP A 720 19.40 4.84 9.77
CA ASP A 720 18.69 6.13 9.90
C ASP A 720 17.16 5.98 9.83
N PHE A 721 16.46 6.54 10.82
CA PHE A 721 14.99 6.60 10.99
C PHE A 721 14.29 5.31 11.44
N GLU A 722 14.92 4.15 11.41
CA GLU A 722 14.29 2.90 11.86
C GLU A 722 13.90 2.93 13.34
N ASP A 723 14.68 3.64 14.16
CA ASP A 723 14.44 3.81 15.59
C ASP A 723 13.26 4.75 15.87
N ALA A 724 13.19 5.87 15.15
CA ALA A 724 12.07 6.78 15.17
C ALA A 724 10.78 6.10 14.69
N ASP A 725 10.83 5.29 13.62
CA ASP A 725 9.70 4.51 13.12
C ASP A 725 9.18 3.51 14.16
N LEU A 726 10.07 2.79 14.83
CA LEU A 726 9.68 1.87 15.91
C LEU A 726 9.04 2.60 17.09
N CYS A 727 9.55 3.79 17.46
CA CYS A 727 8.91 4.63 18.47
C CYS A 727 7.50 5.07 18.03
N MET A 728 7.32 5.44 16.76
CA MET A 728 6.00 5.81 16.23
C MET A 728 5.03 4.61 16.23
N LYS A 729 5.51 3.41 15.87
CA LYS A 729 4.72 2.17 15.98
C LYS A 729 4.26 1.90 17.41
N VAL A 730 5.13 2.09 18.39
CA VAL A 730 4.78 1.94 19.82
C VAL A 730 3.74 2.98 20.25
N ARG A 731 3.90 4.24 19.85
CA ARG A 731 2.93 5.30 20.14
C ARG A 731 1.57 5.06 19.51
N ALA A 732 1.53 4.49 18.30
CA ALA A 732 0.29 4.10 17.64
C ALA A 732 -0.47 3.00 18.40
N ARG A 733 0.16 2.30 19.36
CA ARG A 733 -0.49 1.37 20.30
C ARG A 733 -0.94 2.02 21.61
N GLY A 734 -0.85 3.34 21.73
CA GLY A 734 -1.16 4.07 22.96
C GLY A 734 -0.12 3.91 24.07
N LEU A 735 1.05 3.32 23.77
CA LEU A 735 2.17 3.18 24.70
C LEU A 735 3.12 4.37 24.56
N ARG A 736 3.87 4.68 25.63
CA ARG A 736 4.80 5.82 25.65
C ARG A 736 6.26 5.38 25.48
N CYS A 737 7.05 6.28 24.93
CA CYS A 737 8.51 6.19 24.91
C CYS A 737 9.07 6.99 26.10
N ALA A 738 10.05 6.44 26.79
CA ALA A 738 10.63 7.07 27.98
C ALA A 738 12.15 6.92 28.04
N VAL A 739 12.79 7.77 28.82
CA VAL A 739 14.22 7.68 29.17
C VAL A 739 14.37 7.66 30.67
N HIS A 740 15.25 6.80 31.16
CA HIS A 740 15.63 6.75 32.57
C HIS A 740 16.84 7.66 32.85
N ASP A 741 16.60 8.85 33.41
CA ASP A 741 17.65 9.88 33.61
C ASP A 741 18.73 9.46 34.63
N GLY A 742 18.42 8.48 35.48
CA GLY A 742 19.36 7.89 36.45
C GLY A 742 20.30 6.82 35.88
N VAL A 743 20.07 6.32 34.66
CA VAL A 743 20.90 5.29 34.01
C VAL A 743 21.70 5.95 32.89
N ARG A 744 23.03 5.76 32.93
CA ARG A 744 23.96 6.43 32.01
C ARG A 744 24.98 5.47 31.43
N LEU A 745 25.23 5.61 30.14
CA LEU A 745 26.22 4.84 29.39
C LEU A 745 27.04 5.79 28.52
N TYR A 746 28.29 5.41 28.21
CA TYR A 746 29.06 6.12 27.18
C TYR A 746 28.71 5.55 25.80
N HIS A 747 28.65 6.42 24.79
CA HIS A 747 28.47 6.03 23.41
C HIS A 747 29.51 6.73 22.53
N LEU A 748 30.44 5.93 21.99
CA LEU A 748 31.66 6.41 21.32
C LEU A 748 31.42 6.75 19.81
N GLU A 749 30.27 7.36 19.51
CA GLU A 749 29.64 7.62 18.21
C GLU A 749 30.62 7.96 17.05
N ARG A 750 30.27 7.55 15.82
CA ARG A 750 31.02 7.77 14.55
C ARG A 750 32.39 7.08 14.45
N GLN A 751 32.76 6.22 15.40
CA GLN A 751 33.99 5.42 15.27
C GLN A 751 33.82 4.13 14.45
N SER A 752 32.60 3.59 14.33
CA SER A 752 32.24 2.37 13.58
C SER A 752 31.92 2.63 12.10
N GLN A 753 31.55 3.86 11.76
CA GLN A 753 31.29 4.33 10.40
C GLN A 753 32.52 5.06 9.86
N GLY A 754 33.31 4.41 9.00
CA GLY A 754 34.50 5.03 8.40
C GLY A 754 34.21 6.41 7.79
N SER A 755 35.11 7.37 8.05
CA SER A 755 35.01 8.81 7.75
C SER A 755 34.96 9.21 6.26
N ALA A 756 34.74 8.27 5.35
CA ALA A 756 34.53 8.60 3.94
C ALA A 756 33.08 9.08 3.76
N ALA A 757 32.89 10.40 3.73
CA ALA A 757 31.65 11.03 3.30
C ALA A 757 31.34 10.63 1.85
N GLN A 758 30.69 9.49 1.69
CA GLN A 758 30.19 9.05 0.40
C GLN A 758 28.87 9.79 0.16
N ALA A 759 28.83 10.71 -0.81
CA ALA A 759 27.67 11.56 -1.12
C ALA A 759 26.35 10.77 -1.25
N TRP A 760 26.41 9.51 -1.68
CA TRP A 760 25.22 8.65 -1.76
C TRP A 760 24.57 8.33 -0.41
N ARG A 761 25.33 8.35 0.70
CA ARG A 761 24.78 8.13 2.06
C ARG A 761 23.90 9.28 2.50
N GLN A 762 24.30 10.52 2.21
CA GLN A 762 23.46 11.69 2.50
C GLN A 762 22.14 11.60 1.72
N ASN A 763 22.22 11.21 0.45
CA ASN A 763 21.03 10.98 -0.38
C ASN A 763 20.17 9.82 0.14
N LEU A 764 20.77 8.79 0.74
CA LEU A 764 20.03 7.71 1.39
C LEU A 764 19.26 8.19 2.61
N THR A 765 19.88 9.01 3.46
CA THR A 765 19.21 9.62 4.60
C THR A 765 17.98 10.44 4.14
N LEU A 766 18.06 11.14 3.00
CA LEU A 766 16.90 11.85 2.42
C LEU A 766 15.80 10.92 1.92
N VAL A 767 16.15 9.78 1.32
CA VAL A 767 15.19 8.74 0.95
C VAL A 767 14.49 8.19 2.20
N ASN A 768 15.26 7.83 3.23
CA ASN A 768 14.73 7.33 4.51
C ASN A 768 13.85 8.38 5.21
N ALA A 769 14.23 9.67 5.17
CA ALA A 769 13.42 10.77 5.67
C ALA A 769 12.09 10.89 4.93
N CYS A 770 12.10 10.72 3.60
CA CYS A 770 10.88 10.72 2.80
C CYS A 770 9.98 9.53 3.14
N THR A 771 10.54 8.32 3.27
CA THR A 771 9.82 7.12 3.72
C THR A 771 9.18 7.34 5.09
N PHE A 772 9.92 7.93 6.04
CA PHE A 772 9.41 8.26 7.37
C PHE A 772 8.29 9.31 7.31
N ALA A 773 8.47 10.36 6.51
CA ALA A 773 7.47 11.41 6.30
C ALA A 773 6.17 10.86 5.71
N GLU A 774 6.24 10.04 4.66
CA GLU A 774 5.08 9.43 4.01
C GLU A 774 4.27 8.56 4.97
N ARG A 775 4.93 7.88 5.91
CA ARG A 775 4.29 7.02 6.91
C ARG A 775 3.70 7.82 8.08
N TRP A 776 4.40 8.83 8.57
CA TRP A 776 4.14 9.39 9.89
C TRP A 776 3.81 10.89 9.91
N ASP A 777 3.89 11.64 8.79
CA ASP A 777 3.64 13.10 8.79
C ASP A 777 2.30 13.46 9.46
N GLY A 778 1.25 12.66 9.27
CA GLY A 778 -0.06 12.84 9.91
C GLY A 778 -0.04 12.65 11.43
N ALA A 779 0.62 11.60 11.92
CA ALA A 779 0.71 11.29 13.35
C ALA A 779 1.71 12.19 14.11
N LEU A 780 2.64 12.82 13.40
CA LEU A 780 3.61 13.75 13.95
C LEU A 780 3.00 15.11 14.33
N ALA A 781 1.77 15.42 13.89
CA ALA A 781 1.10 16.67 14.24
C ALA A 781 0.88 16.82 15.76
N ASP A 782 0.75 15.71 16.48
CA ASP A 782 0.53 15.68 17.93
C ASP A 782 1.84 15.64 18.75
N ILE A 783 2.99 15.62 18.08
CA ILE A 783 4.31 15.61 18.71
C ILE A 783 4.90 17.02 18.68
N PRO A 784 5.35 17.57 19.82
CA PRO A 784 6.03 18.85 19.85
C PRO A 784 7.24 18.85 18.90
N VAL A 785 7.24 19.78 17.95
CA VAL A 785 8.36 20.00 17.03
C VAL A 785 9.33 20.97 17.68
N GLU A 786 10.62 20.65 17.71
CA GLU A 786 11.63 21.64 18.13
C GLU A 786 11.86 22.67 17.01
N ASP A 787 11.82 23.96 17.38
CA ASP A 787 12.17 25.07 16.47
C ASP A 787 13.60 24.92 15.94
N GLU A 788 13.88 25.48 14.75
CA GLU A 788 15.19 25.52 14.08
C GLU A 788 16.30 26.15 14.96
N LEU A 789 16.82 25.38 15.93
CA LEU A 789 18.10 25.66 16.55
C LEU A 789 19.16 24.83 15.82
N MET A 790 19.88 25.52 14.94
CA MET A 790 21.09 25.06 14.23
C MET A 790 21.95 24.13 15.08
N VAL A 791 21.81 22.81 14.88
CA VAL A 791 22.80 21.82 15.29
C VAL A 791 23.03 20.86 14.12
N LEU A 792 23.74 21.35 13.11
CA LEU A 792 24.48 20.49 12.18
C LEU A 792 25.96 20.77 12.38
N ALA A 793 26.63 19.84 13.05
CA ALA A 793 28.08 19.66 13.02
C ALA A 793 28.39 18.18 12.75
#